data_AF-A0A926D717-F1
#
_entry.id   AF-A0A926D717-F1
#
_cell.length_a   1.000
_cell.length_b   1.000
_cell.length_c   1.000
_cell.angle_alpha   90.00
_cell.angle_beta   90.00
_cell.angle_gamma   90.00
#
_symmetry.space_group_name_H-M   'P 1'
#
loop_
_entity.id
_entity.type
_entity.pdbx_description
1 polymer ?
#
loop_
_entity_poly.entity_id
_entity_poly.type
_entity_poly.pdbx_seq_one_letter_code
_entity_poly.pdbx_strand_id
1 'polypeptide(L)'
;MSSLFEKEIQELKGVGEKRAKLFQKLGVPTVGALLRFYPRNYEDWSCPLPIDRAPLQEVCTVRGTVVSRVSETRIRQGMVIYRTIVTDGVRDLTVTFFNNPYVKNLLLEGNDYLFHGKITGTLLRREMTVPEFDPAEACLPIIPIYPQTEGLSSRLIGKAVQNAFLLLPEVLRDPIPEEIRIRYALCQLRFALQKIHFPATMEEVTEARRRLVFEELLVLQLGLLMLRERNRAENRLRIPPCAEAFFALLPFAPTGAQRRAVLEAMADMNGTFPMSRLLQGDVGSGKTAVAAALCYAVARAGMQSALMAPTEILAQQHFRSLSSLLEPAGIRVELLTGSVKGKARTKLFEALRTGEISLLIGTHALLGEEVVFRQLALVITDEQHRFGVAQRAALSAKGQEPHLLVMSATPIPRTLALMIYGDLAVSVLDELPPGRQKVDTYAITSEKRLRAFRYLRKHIDTGRQCYIICPLVEEGNGELASAQAYCESLKQQPIFTGCRIGLLHGKMKPKEKDAVMSAFSAGELDILVSTTVVEVGVDVPNAVIMMIENAERYGLSQLHQLRGRVGRGVHKSTCILVSDAQNEEALARLRIMCQTNDGFRIADEDLRLRGPGDFFGNRQHGLPQLQIADLHADMEVLQQAQAVAKALLQQDPALCQEEHRGLRGEVRLLFGKVGEFGLN
;
A
#
# COMPACT_ATOMS: atom_id res chain seq x y z
N MET A 1 -26.65 -30.47 -7.01
CA MET A 1 -25.33 -30.72 -7.62
C MET A 1 -24.33 -29.99 -6.77
N SER A 2 -23.47 -30.72 -6.07
CA SER A 2 -22.37 -30.14 -5.29
C SER A 2 -21.65 -29.13 -6.17
N SER A 3 -21.52 -27.91 -5.66
CA SER A 3 -20.88 -26.84 -6.40
C SER A 3 -19.49 -27.32 -6.81
N LEU A 4 -19.04 -27.10 -8.06
CA LEU A 4 -17.65 -27.44 -8.46
C LEU A 4 -16.61 -26.81 -7.50
N PHE A 5 -17.01 -25.78 -6.77
CA PHE A 5 -16.26 -25.13 -5.70
C PHE A 5 -16.10 -25.96 -4.42
N GLU A 6 -16.98 -26.94 -4.15
CA GLU A 6 -16.92 -27.87 -3.01
C GLU A 6 -16.24 -29.19 -3.38
N LYS A 7 -16.13 -29.49 -4.67
CA LYS A 7 -15.50 -30.72 -5.15
C LYS A 7 -14.00 -30.69 -4.87
N GLU A 8 -13.51 -31.66 -4.10
CA GLU A 8 -12.08 -31.76 -3.79
C GLU A 8 -11.24 -31.99 -5.04
N ILE A 9 -10.03 -31.41 -5.06
CA ILE A 9 -9.13 -31.56 -6.20
C ILE A 9 -8.66 -33.00 -6.42
N GLN A 10 -8.79 -33.86 -5.41
CA GLN A 10 -8.46 -35.30 -5.45
C GLN A 10 -9.37 -36.08 -6.42
N GLU A 11 -10.59 -35.59 -6.63
CA GLU A 11 -11.56 -36.22 -7.54
C GLU A 11 -11.30 -35.87 -9.01
N LEU A 12 -10.32 -35.00 -9.29
CA LEU A 12 -9.97 -34.61 -10.63
C LEU A 12 -9.08 -35.66 -11.30
N LYS A 13 -9.45 -36.06 -12.52
CA LYS A 13 -8.66 -37.00 -13.33
C LYS A 13 -7.23 -36.48 -13.51
N GLY A 14 -6.24 -37.25 -13.06
CA GLY A 14 -4.82 -36.90 -13.16
C GLY A 14 -4.20 -36.28 -11.89
N VAL A 15 -4.99 -36.04 -10.84
CA VAL A 15 -4.53 -35.55 -9.53
C VAL A 15 -4.73 -36.65 -8.48
N GLY A 16 -3.65 -37.34 -8.09
CA GLY A 16 -3.67 -38.25 -6.94
C GLY A 16 -3.35 -37.54 -5.62
N GLU A 17 -3.44 -38.25 -4.48
CA GLU A 17 -3.23 -37.71 -3.13
C GLU A 17 -1.94 -36.88 -2.96
N LYS A 18 -0.82 -37.37 -3.52
CA LYS A 18 0.47 -36.65 -3.45
C LYS A 18 0.42 -35.30 -4.15
N ARG A 19 -0.24 -35.21 -5.31
CA ARG A 19 -0.39 -33.97 -6.08
C ARG A 19 -1.42 -33.05 -5.44
N ALA A 20 -2.49 -33.60 -4.88
CA ALA A 20 -3.49 -32.82 -4.16
C ALA A 20 -2.88 -32.04 -2.99
N LYS A 21 -1.95 -32.65 -2.22
CA LYS A 21 -1.19 -31.96 -1.18
C LYS A 21 -0.36 -30.79 -1.72
N LEU A 22 0.20 -30.91 -2.93
CA LEU A 22 0.96 -29.82 -3.57
C LEU A 22 0.03 -28.68 -4.03
N PHE A 23 -1.13 -29.00 -4.60
CA PHE A 23 -2.13 -27.98 -4.95
C PHE A 23 -2.70 -27.27 -3.71
N GLN A 24 -2.87 -27.97 -2.59
CA GLN A 24 -3.24 -27.36 -1.32
C GLN A 24 -2.19 -26.35 -0.84
N LYS A 25 -0.89 -26.64 -1.00
CA LYS A 25 0.19 -25.67 -0.70
C LYS A 25 0.14 -24.42 -1.58
N LEU A 26 -0.33 -24.54 -2.81
CA LEU A 26 -0.58 -23.43 -3.73
C LEU A 26 -1.88 -22.65 -3.43
N GLY A 27 -2.63 -23.03 -2.38
CA GLY A 27 -3.91 -22.40 -2.05
C GLY A 27 -5.09 -22.90 -2.90
N VAL A 28 -4.94 -24.04 -3.57
CA VAL A 28 -5.93 -24.61 -4.50
C VAL A 28 -6.47 -25.96 -3.98
N PRO A 29 -7.39 -25.96 -2.99
CA PRO A 29 -7.91 -27.20 -2.41
C PRO A 29 -9.03 -27.86 -3.24
N THR A 30 -9.74 -27.11 -4.08
CA THR A 30 -10.95 -27.57 -4.80
C THR A 30 -10.87 -27.32 -6.30
N VAL A 31 -11.73 -27.99 -7.08
CA VAL A 31 -11.80 -27.83 -8.54
C VAL A 31 -12.18 -26.40 -8.93
N GLY A 32 -13.11 -25.77 -8.21
CA GLY A 32 -13.45 -24.37 -8.42
C GLY A 32 -12.30 -23.40 -8.11
N ALA A 33 -11.46 -23.71 -7.10
CA ALA A 33 -10.25 -22.93 -6.84
C ALA A 33 -9.23 -23.05 -7.98
N LEU A 34 -9.15 -24.23 -8.63
CA LEU A 34 -8.23 -24.45 -9.74
C LEU A 34 -8.64 -23.66 -10.99
N LEU A 35 -9.93 -23.50 -11.23
CA LEU A 35 -10.47 -22.67 -12.32
C LEU A 35 -10.26 -21.16 -12.10
N ARG A 36 -10.07 -20.72 -10.85
CA ARG A 36 -9.70 -19.33 -10.52
C ARG A 36 -8.19 -19.18 -10.23
N PHE A 37 -7.39 -20.20 -10.53
CA PHE A 37 -5.94 -20.16 -10.35
C PHE A 37 -5.25 -19.61 -11.59
N TYR A 38 -5.20 -18.28 -11.70
CA TYR A 38 -4.80 -17.60 -12.93
C TYR A 38 -3.28 -17.70 -13.23
N PRO A 39 -2.89 -17.66 -14.51
CA PRO A 39 -1.48 -17.55 -14.91
C PRO A 39 -0.87 -16.23 -14.43
N ARG A 40 0.41 -16.27 -14.02
CA ARG A 40 1.21 -15.09 -13.66
C ARG A 40 1.73 -14.35 -14.89
N ASN A 41 2.06 -15.09 -15.95
CA ASN A 41 2.57 -14.53 -17.20
C ASN A 41 2.16 -15.41 -18.38
N TYR A 42 2.40 -14.94 -19.60
CA TYR A 42 2.15 -15.68 -20.83
C TYR A 42 3.40 -15.65 -21.72
N GLU A 43 3.72 -16.77 -22.33
CA GLU A 43 4.73 -16.85 -23.38
C GLU A 43 4.05 -16.87 -24.73
N ASP A 44 4.53 -16.03 -25.65
CA ASP A 44 4.00 -15.94 -27.00
C ASP A 44 4.82 -16.83 -27.95
N TRP A 45 4.19 -17.92 -28.41
CA TRP A 45 4.74 -18.86 -29.39
C TRP A 45 4.05 -18.71 -30.76
N SER A 46 3.20 -17.69 -30.94
CA SER A 46 2.36 -17.50 -32.13
C SER A 46 3.14 -17.13 -33.38
N CYS A 47 4.29 -16.47 -33.23
CA CYS A 47 5.15 -16.02 -34.32
C CYS A 47 6.51 -16.75 -34.31
N PRO A 48 6.58 -18.03 -34.75
CA PRO A 48 7.86 -18.73 -34.85
C PRO A 48 8.74 -18.05 -35.90
N LEU A 49 9.94 -17.67 -35.50
CA LEU A 49 10.94 -17.08 -36.40
C LEU A 49 11.65 -18.19 -37.18
N PRO A 50 12.00 -17.96 -38.46
CA PRO A 50 12.88 -18.86 -39.18
C PRO A 50 14.26 -18.88 -38.50
N ILE A 51 14.97 -20.01 -38.59
CA ILE A 51 16.26 -20.21 -37.92
C ILE A 51 17.26 -19.14 -38.34
N ASP A 52 17.18 -18.62 -39.57
CA ASP A 52 18.06 -17.56 -40.09
C ASP A 52 17.82 -16.16 -39.47
N ARG A 53 16.56 -15.79 -39.21
CA ARG A 53 16.21 -14.44 -38.72
C ARG A 53 16.14 -14.34 -37.20
N ALA A 54 16.27 -15.46 -36.50
CA ALA A 54 16.22 -15.47 -35.05
C ALA A 54 17.42 -14.68 -34.44
N PRO A 55 17.19 -13.77 -33.49
CA PRO A 55 18.27 -13.00 -32.86
C PRO A 55 19.19 -13.89 -32.01
N LEU A 56 20.50 -13.63 -32.09
CA LEU A 56 21.48 -14.32 -31.23
C LEU A 56 21.43 -13.74 -29.82
N GLN A 57 21.57 -14.60 -28.81
CA GLN A 57 21.53 -14.26 -27.37
C GLN A 57 20.15 -13.80 -26.84
N GLU A 58 19.08 -13.95 -27.62
CA GLU A 58 17.71 -13.70 -27.19
C GLU A 58 16.90 -14.99 -27.15
N VAL A 59 15.82 -14.98 -26.36
CA VAL A 59 14.87 -16.09 -26.26
C VAL A 59 13.87 -15.93 -27.40
N CYS A 60 13.73 -16.96 -28.23
CA CYS A 60 12.79 -16.95 -29.33
C CYS A 60 12.23 -18.34 -29.63
N THR A 61 11.06 -18.37 -30.28
CA THR A 61 10.41 -19.59 -30.74
C THR A 61 10.76 -19.82 -32.19
N VAL A 62 11.17 -21.05 -32.52
CA VAL A 62 11.55 -21.48 -33.85
C VAL A 62 10.77 -22.74 -34.21
N ARG A 63 10.28 -22.81 -35.45
CA ARG A 63 9.70 -24.03 -36.00
C ARG A 63 10.77 -24.80 -36.76
N GLY A 64 10.90 -26.10 -36.51
CA GLY A 64 11.78 -26.93 -37.30
C GLY A 64 11.50 -28.43 -37.21
N THR A 65 11.92 -29.13 -38.25
CA THR A 65 11.80 -30.58 -38.41
C THR A 65 13.05 -31.27 -37.87
N VAL A 66 12.88 -32.33 -37.08
CA VAL A 66 14.00 -33.09 -36.53
C VAL A 66 14.63 -33.96 -37.63
N VAL A 67 15.88 -33.68 -38.00
CA VAL A 67 16.58 -34.35 -39.11
C VAL A 67 17.28 -35.63 -38.66
N SER A 68 17.74 -35.67 -37.41
CA SER A 68 18.53 -36.78 -36.89
C SER A 68 17.98 -37.31 -35.59
N ARG A 69 18.01 -38.64 -35.39
CA ARG A 69 17.74 -39.23 -34.08
C ARG A 69 18.63 -38.62 -33.01
N VAL A 70 18.06 -38.44 -31.82
CA VAL A 70 18.76 -37.86 -30.68
C VAL A 70 19.98 -38.73 -30.31
N SER A 71 21.18 -38.19 -30.48
CA SER A 71 22.44 -38.86 -30.12
C SER A 71 22.72 -38.72 -28.62
N GLU A 72 23.07 -39.82 -27.96
CA GLU A 72 23.47 -39.86 -26.54
C GLU A 72 25.00 -39.83 -26.44
N THR A 73 25.55 -38.84 -25.75
CA THR A 73 27.00 -38.75 -25.47
C THR A 73 27.23 -38.61 -23.97
N ARG A 74 28.03 -39.50 -23.38
CA ARG A 74 28.38 -39.45 -21.96
C ARG A 74 29.69 -38.68 -21.76
N ILE A 75 29.68 -37.69 -20.87
CA ILE A 75 30.83 -36.85 -20.54
C ILE A 75 31.42 -37.23 -19.17
N ARG A 76 32.69 -36.87 -18.94
CA ARG A 76 33.35 -36.99 -17.63
C ARG A 76 32.50 -36.34 -16.52
N GLN A 77 32.46 -36.96 -15.34
CA GLN A 77 31.62 -36.63 -14.17
C GLN A 77 30.15 -37.11 -14.22
N GLY A 78 29.78 -38.02 -15.13
CA GLY A 78 28.47 -38.71 -15.08
C GLY A 78 27.31 -37.94 -15.69
N MET A 79 27.57 -36.86 -16.43
CA MET A 79 26.56 -36.13 -17.21
C MET A 79 26.35 -36.76 -18.59
N VAL A 80 25.10 -36.85 -19.03
CA VAL A 80 24.69 -37.37 -20.34
C VAL A 80 24.12 -36.24 -21.18
N ILE A 81 24.67 -36.03 -22.37
CA ILE A 81 24.19 -35.06 -23.34
C ILE A 81 23.35 -35.77 -24.40
N TYR A 82 22.19 -35.18 -24.69
CA TYR A 82 21.30 -35.57 -25.77
C TYR A 82 21.30 -34.47 -26.82
N ARG A 83 21.83 -34.75 -28.01
CA ARG A 83 21.95 -33.76 -29.11
C ARG A 83 21.13 -34.20 -30.31
N THR A 84 20.45 -33.26 -30.96
CA THR A 84 19.77 -33.47 -32.24
C THR A 84 19.94 -32.26 -33.15
N ILE A 85 19.82 -32.47 -34.46
CA ILE A 85 19.83 -31.44 -35.49
C ILE A 85 18.39 -31.21 -35.96
N VAL A 86 17.98 -29.96 -35.94
CA VAL A 86 16.67 -29.48 -36.37
C VAL A 86 16.88 -28.56 -37.56
N THR A 87 16.05 -28.68 -38.61
CA THR A 87 16.14 -27.83 -39.80
C THR A 87 14.80 -27.14 -40.08
N ASP A 88 14.84 -25.92 -40.58
CA ASP A 88 13.67 -25.22 -41.15
C ASP A 88 13.61 -25.36 -42.68
N GLY A 89 14.49 -26.19 -43.25
CA GLY A 89 14.68 -26.38 -44.70
C GLY A 89 15.72 -25.43 -45.31
N VAL A 90 16.17 -24.41 -44.59
CA VAL A 90 17.20 -23.45 -45.05
C VAL A 90 18.45 -23.51 -44.20
N ARG A 91 18.32 -23.64 -42.88
CA ARG A 91 19.44 -23.73 -41.94
C ARG A 91 19.23 -24.79 -40.88
N ASP A 92 20.36 -25.27 -40.36
CA ASP A 92 20.38 -26.24 -39.28
C ASP A 92 20.60 -25.56 -37.92
N LEU A 93 19.82 -26.00 -36.94
CA LEU A 93 19.89 -25.64 -35.54
C LEU A 93 20.27 -26.89 -34.74
N THR A 94 21.37 -26.82 -34.00
CA THR A 94 21.68 -27.86 -33.03
C THR A 94 20.86 -27.63 -31.77
N VAL A 95 20.13 -28.64 -31.32
CA VAL A 95 19.44 -28.64 -30.02
C VAL A 95 20.14 -29.61 -29.06
N THR A 96 20.47 -29.12 -27.86
CA THR A 96 21.21 -29.89 -26.84
C THR A 96 20.44 -29.94 -25.52
N PHE A 97 20.22 -31.13 -24.97
CA PHE A 97 19.62 -31.36 -23.65
C PHE A 97 20.61 -32.06 -22.72
N PHE A 98 20.60 -31.71 -21.44
CA PHE A 98 21.42 -32.35 -20.41
C PHE A 98 20.57 -33.27 -19.53
N ASN A 99 21.05 -34.49 -19.28
CA ASN A 99 20.49 -35.45 -18.34
C ASN A 99 18.99 -35.76 -18.51
N ASN A 100 18.43 -35.60 -19.71
CA ASN A 100 17.00 -35.82 -19.98
C ASN A 100 16.76 -37.00 -20.96
N PRO A 101 16.68 -38.25 -20.46
CA PRO A 101 16.55 -39.44 -21.31
C PRO A 101 15.23 -39.52 -22.06
N TYR A 102 14.17 -38.86 -21.57
CA TYR A 102 12.82 -38.91 -22.15
C TYR A 102 12.74 -38.23 -23.52
N VAL A 103 13.64 -37.27 -23.80
CA VAL A 103 13.67 -36.52 -25.06
C VAL A 103 13.82 -37.44 -26.27
N LYS A 104 14.56 -38.55 -26.13
CA LYS A 104 14.76 -39.55 -27.19
C LYS A 104 13.46 -40.20 -27.67
N ASN A 105 12.47 -40.33 -26.77
CA ASN A 105 11.18 -40.93 -27.09
C ASN A 105 10.16 -39.89 -27.57
N LEU A 106 10.38 -38.61 -27.25
CA LEU A 106 9.46 -37.53 -27.56
C LEU A 106 9.78 -36.81 -28.89
N LEU A 107 11.07 -36.64 -29.21
CA LEU A 107 11.54 -36.07 -30.47
C LEU A 107 11.73 -37.19 -31.49
N LEU A 108 10.76 -37.34 -32.37
CA LEU A 108 10.79 -38.31 -33.45
C LEU A 108 11.34 -37.65 -34.73
N GLU A 109 12.20 -38.38 -35.41
CA GLU A 109 12.79 -38.00 -36.69
C GLU A 109 11.70 -37.80 -37.75
N GLY A 110 11.79 -36.71 -38.51
CA GLY A 110 10.82 -36.34 -39.55
C GLY A 110 9.58 -35.58 -39.07
N ASN A 111 9.40 -35.37 -37.76
CA ASN A 111 8.28 -34.61 -37.23
C ASN A 111 8.65 -33.13 -36.98
N ASP A 112 7.64 -32.27 -37.10
CA ASP A 112 7.73 -30.83 -36.84
C ASP A 112 7.47 -30.50 -35.36
N TYR A 113 8.37 -29.71 -34.79
CA TYR A 113 8.25 -29.20 -33.42
C TYR A 113 8.50 -27.70 -33.37
N LEU A 114 7.90 -27.05 -32.38
CA LEU A 114 8.25 -25.70 -31.97
C LEU A 114 9.29 -25.80 -30.85
N PHE A 115 10.38 -25.06 -30.98
CA PHE A 115 11.45 -24.97 -30.00
C PHE A 115 11.52 -23.53 -29.48
N HIS A 116 11.29 -23.35 -28.19
CA HIS A 116 11.40 -22.08 -27.50
C HIS A 116 12.63 -22.09 -26.60
N GLY A 117 13.55 -21.16 -26.82
CA GLY A 117 14.76 -21.08 -26.02
C GLY A 117 15.73 -20.03 -26.50
N LYS A 118 16.82 -19.89 -25.75
CA LYS A 118 17.89 -18.96 -26.08
C LYS A 118 18.73 -19.52 -27.22
N ILE A 119 18.81 -18.80 -28.33
CA ILE A 119 19.73 -19.17 -29.43
C ILE A 119 21.11 -18.61 -29.13
N THR A 120 22.09 -19.52 -29.15
CA THR A 120 23.50 -19.23 -28.95
C THR A 120 24.31 -19.69 -30.16
N GLY A 121 25.59 -19.31 -30.21
CA GLY A 121 26.51 -19.74 -31.26
C GLY A 121 26.98 -18.60 -32.16
N THR A 122 27.39 -18.95 -33.37
CA THR A 122 27.97 -18.05 -34.38
C THR A 122 27.04 -17.96 -35.60
N LEU A 123 27.25 -16.98 -36.49
CA LEU A 123 26.49 -16.83 -37.75
C LEU A 123 26.42 -18.12 -38.60
N LEU A 124 27.38 -19.03 -38.44
CA LEU A 124 27.45 -20.31 -39.17
C LEU A 124 26.89 -21.50 -38.39
N ARG A 125 26.89 -21.47 -37.05
CA ARG A 125 26.42 -22.56 -36.20
C ARG A 125 25.55 -22.00 -35.09
N ARG A 126 24.24 -22.24 -35.19
CA ARG A 126 23.26 -21.89 -34.18
C ARG A 126 23.01 -23.09 -33.29
N GLU A 127 23.06 -22.87 -31.99
CA GLU A 127 22.87 -23.89 -30.97
C GLU A 127 21.85 -23.39 -29.94
N MET A 128 20.88 -24.23 -29.62
CA MET A 128 19.89 -23.98 -28.59
C MET A 128 20.07 -24.99 -27.48
N THR A 129 20.28 -24.49 -26.27
CA THR A 129 20.60 -25.32 -25.10
C THR A 129 19.37 -25.39 -24.20
N VAL A 130 18.91 -26.62 -23.93
CA VAL A 130 17.73 -26.96 -23.12
C VAL A 130 16.50 -26.14 -23.51
N PRO A 131 16.03 -26.19 -24.78
CA PRO A 131 14.80 -25.51 -25.13
C PRO A 131 13.56 -26.25 -24.62
N GLU A 132 12.51 -25.48 -24.42
CA GLU A 132 11.17 -26.02 -24.34
C GLU A 132 10.72 -26.42 -25.75
N PHE A 133 10.04 -27.56 -25.86
CA PHE A 133 9.50 -28.01 -27.13
C PHE A 133 8.10 -28.58 -26.98
N ASP A 134 7.30 -28.39 -28.02
CA ASP A 134 6.00 -29.03 -28.20
C ASP A 134 5.75 -29.36 -29.69
N PRO A 135 4.96 -30.41 -30.00
CA PRO A 135 4.60 -30.74 -31.38
C PRO A 135 3.88 -29.56 -32.05
N ALA A 136 4.23 -29.26 -33.30
CA ALA A 136 3.70 -28.08 -34.00
C ALA A 136 2.16 -28.07 -34.11
N GLU A 137 1.52 -29.25 -34.18
CA GLU A 137 0.06 -29.38 -34.31
C GLU A 137 -0.71 -29.24 -32.98
N ALA A 138 -0.06 -29.50 -31.85
CA ALA A 138 -0.70 -29.55 -30.53
C ALA A 138 -0.37 -28.34 -29.65
N CYS A 139 0.49 -27.44 -30.14
CA CYS A 139 0.93 -26.30 -29.37
C CYS A 139 -0.12 -25.19 -29.36
N LEU A 140 -0.39 -24.65 -28.18
CA LEU A 140 -1.14 -23.40 -28.06
C LEU A 140 -0.25 -22.25 -28.54
N PRO A 141 -0.79 -21.26 -29.27
CA PRO A 141 -0.02 -20.09 -29.72
C PRO A 141 0.47 -19.26 -28.54
N ILE A 142 -0.25 -19.26 -27.43
CA ILE A 142 0.12 -18.55 -26.21
C ILE A 142 0.09 -19.53 -25.04
N ILE A 143 1.20 -19.63 -24.33
CA ILE A 143 1.38 -20.59 -23.23
C ILE A 143 1.23 -19.86 -21.89
N PRO A 144 0.25 -20.24 -21.04
CA PRO A 144 0.10 -19.68 -19.72
C PRO A 144 1.17 -20.19 -18.74
N ILE A 145 1.84 -19.27 -18.05
CA ILE A 145 2.79 -19.56 -16.97
C ILE A 145 2.09 -19.40 -15.62
N TYR A 146 1.79 -20.52 -14.98
CA TYR A 146 1.22 -20.55 -13.63
C TYR A 146 2.28 -20.38 -12.52
N PRO A 147 1.91 -19.88 -11.32
CA PRO A 147 2.76 -19.98 -10.13
C PRO A 147 3.10 -21.45 -9.83
N GLN A 148 4.40 -21.76 -9.72
CA GLN A 148 4.92 -23.12 -9.57
C GLN A 148 5.33 -23.42 -8.13
N THR A 149 5.30 -24.70 -7.75
CA THR A 149 5.93 -25.24 -6.53
C THR A 149 6.77 -26.45 -6.89
N GLU A 150 7.72 -26.81 -6.04
CA GLU A 150 8.53 -28.01 -6.25
C GLU A 150 7.64 -29.25 -6.45
N GLY A 151 7.76 -29.88 -7.62
CA GLY A 151 6.93 -31.03 -8.03
C GLY A 151 5.66 -30.69 -8.84
N LEU A 152 5.33 -29.41 -9.06
CA LEU A 152 4.23 -28.96 -9.94
C LEU A 152 4.73 -27.93 -10.97
N SER A 153 4.85 -28.36 -12.22
CA SER A 153 5.16 -27.48 -13.36
C SER A 153 3.92 -26.82 -13.95
N SER A 154 4.08 -25.66 -14.61
CA SER A 154 2.96 -24.97 -15.27
C SER A 154 2.24 -25.84 -16.31
N ARG A 155 2.95 -26.74 -17.00
CA ARG A 155 2.34 -27.73 -17.92
C ARG A 155 1.40 -28.72 -17.22
N LEU A 156 1.77 -29.20 -16.03
CA LEU A 156 0.91 -30.09 -15.24
C LEU A 156 -0.33 -29.35 -14.72
N ILE A 157 -0.14 -28.10 -14.29
CA ILE A 157 -1.24 -27.24 -13.84
C ILE A 157 -2.20 -26.97 -15.00
N GLY A 158 -1.70 -26.59 -16.17
CA GLY A 158 -2.51 -26.37 -17.38
C GLY A 158 -3.34 -27.59 -17.78
N LYS A 159 -2.77 -28.81 -17.72
CA LYS A 159 -3.53 -30.05 -17.95
C LYS A 159 -4.62 -30.29 -16.91
N ALA A 160 -4.34 -30.00 -15.63
CA ALA A 160 -5.34 -30.11 -14.58
C ALA A 160 -6.47 -29.09 -14.77
N VAL A 161 -6.14 -27.85 -15.15
CA VAL A 161 -7.13 -26.81 -15.50
C VAL A 161 -7.98 -27.24 -16.70
N GLN A 162 -7.39 -27.85 -17.72
CA GLN A 162 -8.13 -28.37 -18.88
C GLN A 162 -9.14 -29.44 -18.47
N ASN A 163 -8.72 -30.39 -17.62
CA ASN A 163 -9.62 -31.41 -17.07
C ASN A 163 -10.72 -30.82 -16.19
N ALA A 164 -10.42 -29.74 -15.45
CA ALA A 164 -11.41 -29.02 -14.66
C ALA A 164 -12.42 -28.28 -15.54
N PHE A 165 -11.96 -27.68 -16.63
CA PHE A 165 -12.80 -26.96 -17.58
C PHE A 165 -13.79 -27.88 -18.30
N LEU A 166 -13.41 -29.13 -18.57
CA LEU A 166 -14.33 -30.14 -19.13
C LEU A 166 -15.50 -30.51 -18.19
N LEU A 167 -15.37 -30.27 -16.88
CA LEU A 167 -16.43 -30.50 -15.90
C LEU A 167 -17.40 -29.31 -15.77
N LEU A 168 -17.09 -28.18 -16.41
CA LEU A 168 -17.82 -26.93 -16.30
C LEU A 168 -19.02 -26.93 -17.27
N PRO A 169 -20.25 -26.61 -16.80
CA PRO A 169 -21.44 -26.66 -17.64
C PRO A 169 -21.41 -25.64 -18.78
N GLU A 170 -22.17 -25.92 -19.85
CA GLU A 170 -22.11 -25.05 -21.03
C GLU A 170 -22.67 -23.64 -20.80
N VAL A 171 -23.73 -23.55 -19.99
CA VAL A 171 -24.34 -22.29 -19.59
C VAL A 171 -24.00 -22.05 -18.12
N LEU A 172 -23.11 -21.09 -17.88
CA LEU A 172 -22.87 -20.55 -16.55
C LEU A 172 -23.80 -19.36 -16.30
N ARG A 173 -24.37 -19.30 -15.10
CA ARG A 173 -24.99 -18.06 -14.62
C ARG A 173 -23.88 -17.07 -14.30
N ASP A 174 -23.82 -15.99 -15.06
CA ASP A 174 -22.86 -14.92 -14.84
C ASP A 174 -23.23 -14.18 -13.55
N PRO A 175 -22.28 -13.98 -12.62
CA PRO A 175 -22.56 -13.23 -11.39
C PRO A 175 -22.85 -11.76 -11.69
N ILE A 176 -22.32 -11.18 -12.77
CA ILE A 176 -22.56 -9.78 -13.14
C ILE A 176 -23.82 -9.68 -14.01
N PRO A 177 -24.80 -8.83 -13.60
CA PRO A 177 -25.99 -8.52 -14.40
C PRO A 177 -25.67 -8.08 -15.83
N GLU A 178 -26.56 -8.42 -16.76
CA GLU A 178 -26.36 -8.14 -18.19
C GLU A 178 -26.24 -6.64 -18.48
N GLU A 179 -27.01 -5.80 -17.77
CA GLU A 179 -26.95 -4.34 -17.91
C GLU A 179 -25.55 -3.78 -17.63
N ILE A 180 -24.91 -4.23 -16.55
CA ILE A 180 -23.54 -3.83 -16.18
C ILE A 180 -22.56 -4.37 -17.22
N ARG A 181 -22.77 -5.61 -17.68
CA ARG A 181 -21.90 -6.22 -18.69
C ARG A 181 -21.87 -5.45 -19.99
N ILE A 182 -23.04 -5.06 -20.51
CA ILE A 182 -23.17 -4.27 -21.73
C ILE A 182 -22.56 -2.88 -21.54
N ARG A 183 -22.88 -2.20 -20.43
CA ARG A 183 -22.41 -0.84 -20.14
C ARG A 183 -20.89 -0.72 -20.10
N TYR A 184 -20.19 -1.73 -19.57
CA TYR A 184 -18.74 -1.73 -19.42
C TYR A 184 -18.01 -2.57 -20.48
N ALA A 185 -18.72 -3.06 -21.52
CA ALA A 185 -18.20 -3.90 -22.59
C ALA A 185 -17.41 -5.13 -22.07
N LEU A 186 -18.02 -5.83 -21.11
CA LEU A 186 -17.43 -6.95 -20.41
C LEU A 186 -17.82 -8.29 -21.09
N CYS A 187 -16.87 -9.22 -21.22
CA CYS A 187 -17.18 -10.54 -21.79
C CYS A 187 -17.91 -11.46 -20.79
N GLN A 188 -18.47 -12.58 -21.26
CA GLN A 188 -19.16 -13.55 -20.41
C GLN A 188 -18.16 -14.33 -19.53
N LEU A 189 -18.56 -14.71 -18.31
CA LEU A 189 -17.67 -15.43 -17.38
C LEU A 189 -17.02 -16.69 -17.98
N ARG A 190 -17.80 -17.54 -18.68
CA ARG A 190 -17.25 -18.77 -19.29
C ARG A 190 -16.16 -18.46 -20.32
N PHE A 191 -16.39 -17.43 -21.13
CA PHE A 191 -15.42 -16.97 -22.13
C PHE A 191 -14.16 -16.43 -21.45
N ALA A 192 -14.31 -15.60 -20.42
CA ALA A 192 -13.17 -15.07 -19.66
C ALA A 192 -12.31 -16.18 -19.03
N LEU A 193 -12.93 -17.16 -18.37
CA LEU A 193 -12.23 -18.31 -17.79
C LEU A 193 -11.56 -19.19 -18.86
N GLN A 194 -12.19 -19.34 -20.03
CA GLN A 194 -11.56 -20.09 -21.12
C GLN A 194 -10.34 -19.35 -21.65
N LYS A 195 -10.46 -18.06 -21.94
CA LYS A 195 -9.43 -17.26 -22.61
C LYS A 195 -8.28 -16.87 -21.71
N ILE A 196 -8.49 -16.78 -20.40
CA ILE A 196 -7.37 -16.58 -19.45
C ILE A 196 -6.46 -17.82 -19.37
N HIS A 197 -7.02 -19.03 -19.54
CA HIS A 197 -6.24 -20.28 -19.46
C HIS A 197 -5.80 -20.81 -20.83
N PHE A 198 -6.60 -20.58 -21.87
CA PHE A 198 -6.40 -21.09 -23.22
C PHE A 198 -6.61 -19.97 -24.26
N PRO A 199 -5.79 -18.91 -24.24
CA PRO A 199 -5.87 -17.82 -25.22
C PRO A 199 -5.37 -18.25 -26.60
N ALA A 200 -6.02 -17.73 -27.64
CA ALA A 200 -5.50 -17.80 -29.01
C ALA A 200 -4.65 -16.58 -29.35
N THR A 201 -4.98 -15.41 -28.79
CA THR A 201 -4.26 -14.13 -28.99
C THR A 201 -4.10 -13.36 -27.66
N MET A 202 -3.11 -12.45 -27.58
CA MET A 202 -2.91 -11.62 -26.38
C MET A 202 -4.03 -10.59 -26.18
N GLU A 203 -4.77 -10.26 -27.23
CA GLU A 203 -5.98 -9.44 -27.14
C GLU A 203 -7.06 -10.16 -26.33
N GLU A 204 -7.29 -11.45 -26.58
CA GLU A 204 -8.25 -12.27 -25.81
C GLU A 204 -7.86 -12.37 -24.33
N VAL A 205 -6.55 -12.45 -24.02
CA VAL A 205 -6.04 -12.40 -22.63
C VAL A 205 -6.42 -11.07 -21.99
N THR A 206 -6.26 -9.98 -22.72
CA THR A 206 -6.52 -8.63 -22.21
C THR A 206 -8.01 -8.43 -21.92
N GLU A 207 -8.90 -8.89 -22.81
CA GLU A 207 -10.34 -8.86 -22.60
C GLU A 207 -10.79 -9.74 -21.42
N ALA A 208 -10.29 -10.97 -21.34
CA ALA A 208 -10.57 -11.89 -20.26
C ALA A 208 -10.09 -11.34 -18.91
N ARG A 209 -8.86 -10.81 -18.88
CA ARG A 209 -8.28 -10.17 -17.70
C ARG A 209 -9.13 -9.00 -17.25
N ARG A 210 -9.51 -8.09 -18.16
CA ARG A 210 -10.34 -6.92 -17.84
C ARG A 210 -11.66 -7.32 -17.16
N ARG A 211 -12.34 -8.36 -17.67
CA ARG A 211 -13.58 -8.88 -17.08
C ARG A 211 -13.38 -9.46 -15.68
N LEU A 212 -12.35 -10.27 -15.49
CA LEU A 212 -12.08 -10.95 -14.22
C LEU A 212 -11.60 -9.98 -13.14
N VAL A 213 -10.74 -9.02 -13.51
CA VAL A 213 -10.32 -7.92 -12.64
C VAL A 213 -11.52 -7.08 -12.20
N PHE A 214 -12.41 -6.72 -13.14
CA PHE A 214 -13.62 -5.98 -12.80
C PHE A 214 -14.52 -6.76 -11.83
N GLU A 215 -14.70 -8.07 -12.03
CA GLU A 215 -15.45 -8.93 -11.09
C GLU A 215 -14.87 -8.87 -9.68
N GLU A 216 -13.58 -9.13 -9.58
CA GLU A 216 -12.89 -9.29 -8.31
C GLU A 216 -12.94 -7.99 -7.51
N LEU A 217 -12.70 -6.86 -8.18
CA LEU A 217 -12.79 -5.54 -7.57
C LEU A 217 -14.25 -5.18 -7.21
N LEU A 218 -15.23 -5.51 -8.04
CA LEU A 218 -16.64 -5.26 -7.74
C LEU A 218 -17.10 -6.05 -6.52
N VAL A 219 -16.79 -7.34 -6.46
CA VAL A 219 -17.12 -8.23 -5.33
C VAL A 219 -16.44 -7.74 -4.05
N LEU A 220 -15.17 -7.33 -4.13
CA LEU A 220 -14.47 -6.75 -2.99
C LEU A 220 -15.16 -5.46 -2.50
N GLN A 221 -15.47 -4.53 -3.40
CA GLN A 221 -16.14 -3.27 -3.03
C GLN A 221 -17.53 -3.50 -2.43
N LEU A 222 -18.33 -4.41 -2.99
CA LEU A 222 -19.64 -4.77 -2.45
C LEU A 222 -19.52 -5.34 -1.03
N GLY A 223 -18.62 -6.31 -0.81
CA GLY A 223 -18.45 -6.89 0.51
C GLY A 223 -17.95 -5.90 1.57
N LEU A 224 -17.03 -4.99 1.20
CA LEU A 224 -16.59 -3.92 2.10
C LEU A 224 -17.72 -2.96 2.48
N LEU A 225 -18.55 -2.55 1.51
CA LEU A 225 -19.69 -1.67 1.75
C LEU A 225 -20.78 -2.36 2.58
N MET A 226 -21.06 -3.64 2.34
CA MET A 226 -22.02 -4.43 3.13
C MET A 226 -21.55 -4.65 4.57
N LEU A 227 -20.26 -4.94 4.78
CA LEU A 227 -19.67 -5.01 6.13
C LEU A 227 -19.82 -3.68 6.87
N ARG A 228 -19.61 -2.57 6.15
CA ARG A 228 -19.81 -1.23 6.71
C ARG A 228 -21.25 -0.99 7.12
N GLU A 229 -22.25 -1.48 6.38
CA GLU A 229 -23.66 -1.35 6.77
C GLU A 229 -24.04 -2.26 7.93
N ARG A 230 -23.53 -3.51 7.97
CA ARG A 230 -23.83 -4.46 9.05
C ARG A 230 -23.29 -4.01 10.40
N ASN A 231 -22.11 -3.37 10.42
CA ASN A 231 -21.47 -2.88 11.64
C ASN A 231 -21.97 -1.50 12.10
N ARG A 232 -22.94 -0.91 11.40
CA ARG A 232 -23.52 0.37 11.79
C ARG A 232 -24.61 0.18 12.83
N ALA A 233 -24.26 0.49 14.08
CA ALA A 233 -25.25 0.72 15.10
C ALA A 233 -25.92 2.10 14.92
N GLU A 234 -27.12 2.26 15.48
CA GLU A 234 -27.85 3.52 15.41
C GLU A 234 -27.15 4.63 16.22
N ASN A 235 -27.08 5.82 15.63
CA ASN A 235 -26.47 6.98 16.27
C ASN A 235 -27.34 7.48 17.44
N ARG A 236 -26.92 7.18 18.66
CA ARG A 236 -27.53 7.68 19.89
C ARG A 236 -27.01 9.06 20.31
N LEU A 237 -25.93 9.53 19.69
CA LEU A 237 -25.17 10.73 20.08
C LEU A 237 -25.22 11.78 18.97
N ARG A 238 -26.42 12.15 18.50
CA ARG A 238 -26.56 13.13 17.41
C ARG A 238 -26.07 14.50 17.84
N ILE A 239 -25.15 15.07 17.05
CA ILE A 239 -24.56 16.37 17.33
C ILE A 239 -25.05 17.36 16.27
N PRO A 240 -25.74 18.45 16.66
CA PRO A 240 -26.22 19.44 15.71
C PRO A 240 -25.04 20.19 15.07
N PRO A 241 -25.13 20.55 13.77
CA PRO A 241 -24.05 21.24 13.08
C PRO A 241 -23.90 22.68 13.61
N CYS A 242 -22.68 23.07 13.97
CA CYS A 242 -22.36 24.42 14.47
C CYS A 242 -21.04 24.99 13.91
N ALA A 243 -20.70 24.64 12.66
CA ALA A 243 -19.42 24.98 12.04
C ALA A 243 -19.16 26.51 11.96
N GLU A 244 -20.18 27.30 11.64
CA GLU A 244 -20.03 28.74 11.40
C GLU A 244 -19.62 29.51 12.66
N ALA A 245 -20.20 29.15 13.81
CA ALA A 245 -19.86 29.77 15.09
C ALA A 245 -18.40 29.53 15.47
N PHE A 246 -17.84 28.37 15.11
CA PHE A 246 -16.42 28.08 15.32
C PHE A 246 -15.52 28.80 14.32
N PHE A 247 -15.90 28.84 13.04
CA PHE A 247 -15.11 29.54 12.02
C PHE A 247 -14.95 31.03 12.31
N ALA A 248 -15.92 31.67 12.97
CA ALA A 248 -15.83 33.05 13.41
C ALA A 248 -14.82 33.28 14.55
N LEU A 249 -14.51 32.25 15.34
CA LEU A 249 -13.56 32.31 16.46
C LEU A 249 -12.11 32.05 16.03
N LEU A 250 -11.91 31.52 14.82
CA LEU A 250 -10.58 31.18 14.33
C LEU A 250 -9.76 32.46 14.05
N PRO A 251 -8.47 32.49 14.44
CA PRO A 251 -7.58 33.61 14.15
C PRO A 251 -7.14 33.68 12.66
N PHE A 252 -7.66 32.78 11.82
CA PHE A 252 -7.34 32.68 10.39
C PHE A 252 -8.56 32.23 9.58
N ALA A 253 -8.57 32.53 8.28
CA ALA A 253 -9.60 32.05 7.38
C ALA A 253 -9.38 30.55 7.05
N PRO A 254 -10.35 29.66 7.31
CA PRO A 254 -10.23 28.25 6.95
C PRO A 254 -10.30 28.07 5.42
N THR A 255 -9.55 27.09 4.91
CA THR A 255 -9.51 26.75 3.48
C THR A 255 -10.84 26.13 3.01
N GLY A 256 -11.09 26.09 1.70
CA GLY A 256 -12.28 25.44 1.13
C GLY A 256 -12.31 23.96 1.48
N ALA A 257 -11.16 23.31 1.42
CA ALA A 257 -10.97 21.91 1.83
C ALA A 257 -11.29 21.67 3.32
N GLN A 258 -10.83 22.56 4.21
CA GLN A 258 -11.13 22.47 5.64
C GLN A 258 -12.63 22.65 5.92
N ARG A 259 -13.28 23.65 5.30
CA ARG A 259 -14.72 23.87 5.44
C ARG A 259 -15.52 22.65 4.97
N ARG A 260 -15.19 22.10 3.80
CA ARG A 260 -15.80 20.89 3.25
C ARG A 260 -15.65 19.69 4.18
N ALA A 261 -14.45 19.43 4.68
CA ALA A 261 -14.20 18.32 5.61
C ALA A 261 -14.98 18.44 6.92
N VAL A 262 -15.09 19.66 7.49
CA VAL A 262 -15.87 19.92 8.70
C VAL A 262 -17.36 19.72 8.45
N LEU A 263 -17.89 20.25 7.34
CA LEU A 263 -19.31 20.11 7.01
C LEU A 263 -19.70 18.66 6.75
N GLU A 264 -18.87 17.90 6.02
CA GLU A 264 -19.06 16.46 5.82
C GLU A 264 -19.07 15.68 7.14
N ALA A 265 -18.11 15.96 8.03
CA ALA A 265 -18.03 15.30 9.33
C ALA A 265 -19.22 15.65 10.24
N MET A 266 -19.62 16.92 10.29
CA MET A 266 -20.80 17.34 11.08
C MET A 266 -22.11 16.76 10.53
N ALA A 267 -22.25 16.65 9.21
CA ALA A 267 -23.41 16.00 8.60
C ALA A 267 -23.48 14.51 9.00
N ASP A 268 -22.35 13.81 9.03
CA ASP A 268 -22.29 12.42 9.50
C ASP A 268 -22.62 12.30 11.00
N MET A 269 -22.10 13.20 11.83
CA MET A 269 -22.34 13.20 13.29
C MET A 269 -23.81 13.49 13.65
N ASN A 270 -24.52 14.26 12.81
CA ASN A 270 -25.96 14.48 12.93
C ASN A 270 -26.79 13.35 12.27
N GLY A 271 -26.15 12.46 11.53
CA GLY A 271 -26.79 11.39 10.76
C GLY A 271 -27.37 10.27 11.62
N THR A 272 -27.95 9.28 10.94
CA THR A 272 -28.56 8.10 11.57
C THR A 272 -27.55 7.12 12.14
N PHE A 273 -26.28 7.17 11.71
CA PHE A 273 -25.21 6.27 12.11
C PHE A 273 -24.01 7.05 12.64
N PRO A 274 -23.24 6.52 13.62
CA PRO A 274 -22.05 7.19 14.12
C PRO A 274 -21.07 7.50 12.99
N MET A 275 -20.52 8.72 12.98
CA MET A 275 -19.45 9.09 12.06
C MET A 275 -18.25 8.15 12.24
N SER A 276 -17.71 7.64 11.13
CA SER A 276 -16.43 6.93 11.08
C SER A 276 -15.66 7.43 9.85
N ARG A 277 -14.65 8.27 10.07
CA ARG A 277 -14.02 9.05 8.99
C ARG A 277 -12.50 9.15 9.13
N LEU A 278 -11.80 8.98 8.01
CA LEU A 278 -10.39 9.26 7.82
C LEU A 278 -10.23 10.67 7.24
N LEU A 279 -9.65 11.57 8.03
CA LEU A 279 -9.19 12.88 7.58
C LEU A 279 -7.74 12.77 7.11
N GLN A 280 -7.58 12.91 5.80
CA GLN A 280 -6.30 12.86 5.15
C GLN A 280 -5.87 14.25 4.70
N GLY A 281 -4.59 14.56 4.85
CA GLY A 281 -4.01 15.76 4.28
C GLY A 281 -2.51 15.74 4.41
N ASP A 282 -1.83 16.64 3.73
CA ASP A 282 -0.38 16.82 3.90
C ASP A 282 -0.05 17.28 5.35
N VAL A 283 1.19 17.10 5.78
CA VAL A 283 1.72 17.65 7.02
C VAL A 283 1.48 19.15 7.01
N GLY A 284 0.77 19.69 8.01
CA GLY A 284 0.45 21.12 8.08
C GLY A 284 -0.70 21.60 7.19
N SER A 285 -1.54 20.70 6.66
CA SER A 285 -2.80 21.08 5.98
C SER A 285 -3.91 21.60 6.91
N GLY A 286 -3.62 21.70 8.21
CA GLY A 286 -4.57 22.16 9.23
C GLY A 286 -5.55 21.09 9.72
N LYS A 287 -5.16 19.81 9.73
CA LYS A 287 -5.94 18.70 10.32
C LYS A 287 -6.42 19.00 11.75
N THR A 288 -5.56 19.63 12.56
CA THR A 288 -5.89 20.05 13.93
C THR A 288 -7.04 21.06 13.99
N ALA A 289 -7.21 21.93 12.99
CA ALA A 289 -8.32 22.89 12.95
C ALA A 289 -9.66 22.18 12.68
N VAL A 290 -9.66 21.15 11.82
CA VAL A 290 -10.84 20.30 11.60
C VAL A 290 -11.20 19.54 12.87
N ALA A 291 -10.22 18.94 13.54
CA ALA A 291 -10.42 18.27 14.83
C ALA A 291 -11.00 19.23 15.90
N ALA A 292 -10.46 20.45 15.98
CA ALA A 292 -10.96 21.48 16.91
C ALA A 292 -12.43 21.83 16.64
N ALA A 293 -12.83 21.98 15.37
CA ALA A 293 -14.22 22.28 15.00
C ALA A 293 -15.19 21.18 15.43
N LEU A 294 -14.80 19.91 15.33
CA LEU A 294 -15.62 18.79 15.79
C LEU A 294 -15.69 18.72 17.32
N CYS A 295 -14.54 18.91 18.01
CA CYS A 295 -14.52 18.98 19.47
C CYS A 295 -15.39 20.13 20.00
N TYR A 296 -15.41 21.27 19.32
CA TYR A 296 -16.28 22.40 19.64
C TYR A 296 -17.76 22.01 19.57
N ALA A 297 -18.18 21.33 18.50
CA ALA A 297 -19.57 20.88 18.35
C ALA A 297 -19.98 19.88 19.43
N VAL A 298 -19.10 18.93 19.75
CA VAL A 298 -19.31 17.95 20.83
C VAL A 298 -19.46 18.63 22.18
N ALA A 299 -18.58 19.59 22.49
CA ALA A 299 -18.61 20.33 23.75
C ALA A 299 -19.87 21.19 23.87
N ARG A 300 -20.33 21.83 22.77
CA ARG A 300 -21.58 22.59 22.73
C ARG A 300 -22.82 21.73 23.00
N ALA A 301 -22.77 20.46 22.61
CA ALA A 301 -23.80 19.48 22.91
C ALA A 301 -23.71 18.87 24.32
N GLY A 302 -22.79 19.37 25.17
CA GLY A 302 -22.61 18.89 26.55
C GLY A 302 -21.92 17.54 26.67
N MET A 303 -21.25 17.09 25.61
CA MET A 303 -20.58 15.80 25.52
C MET A 303 -19.05 15.96 25.55
N GLN A 304 -18.34 14.83 25.72
CA GLN A 304 -16.88 14.80 25.85
C GLN A 304 -16.22 14.21 24.61
N SER A 305 -15.00 14.67 24.33
CA SER A 305 -14.13 14.19 23.27
C SER A 305 -12.82 13.66 23.82
N ALA A 306 -12.21 12.70 23.14
CA ALA A 306 -10.87 12.18 23.45
C ALA A 306 -9.97 12.24 22.22
N LEU A 307 -8.72 12.70 22.38
CA LEU A 307 -7.70 12.67 21.32
C LEU A 307 -6.51 11.84 21.77
N MET A 308 -6.22 10.78 21.02
CA MET A 308 -5.06 9.92 21.23
C MET A 308 -3.92 10.25 20.26
N ALA A 309 -2.74 10.53 20.80
CA ALA A 309 -1.51 10.82 20.07
C ALA A 309 -0.40 9.80 20.40
N PRO A 310 0.50 9.45 19.45
CA PRO A 310 1.41 8.30 19.60
C PRO A 310 2.54 8.54 20.59
N THR A 311 2.88 9.80 20.86
CA THR A 311 3.97 10.17 21.78
C THR A 311 3.54 11.30 22.69
N GLU A 312 4.19 11.41 23.86
CA GLU A 312 3.90 12.47 24.82
C GLU A 312 4.14 13.86 24.22
N ILE A 313 5.17 14.00 23.37
CA ILE A 313 5.46 15.28 22.69
C ILE A 313 4.31 15.70 21.78
N LEU A 314 3.78 14.76 20.97
CA LEU A 314 2.64 15.05 20.09
C LEU A 314 1.38 15.35 20.89
N ALA A 315 1.13 14.62 21.98
CA ALA A 315 0.02 14.92 22.87
C ALA A 315 0.13 16.33 23.48
N GLN A 316 1.33 16.73 23.91
CA GLN A 316 1.59 18.08 24.44
C GLN A 316 1.42 19.17 23.38
N GLN A 317 1.82 18.90 22.13
CA GLN A 317 1.64 19.82 21.02
C GLN A 317 0.16 20.01 20.66
N HIS A 318 -0.59 18.91 20.57
CA HIS A 318 -2.04 18.96 20.39
C HIS A 318 -2.71 19.69 21.54
N PHE A 319 -2.30 19.46 22.78
CA PHE A 319 -2.79 20.19 23.94
C PHE A 319 -2.60 21.70 23.80
N ARG A 320 -1.38 22.17 23.54
CA ARG A 320 -1.11 23.61 23.34
C ARG A 320 -1.93 24.21 22.19
N SER A 321 -2.03 23.49 21.08
CA SER A 321 -2.71 23.98 19.86
C SER A 321 -4.23 23.96 19.99
N LEU A 322 -4.80 22.97 20.65
CA LEU A 322 -6.25 22.86 20.84
C LEU A 322 -6.73 23.72 22.00
N SER A 323 -5.95 23.85 23.09
CA SER A 323 -6.21 24.82 24.16
C SER A 323 -6.32 26.24 23.61
N SER A 324 -5.35 26.67 22.79
CA SER A 324 -5.39 28.03 22.23
C SER A 324 -6.59 28.32 21.34
N LEU A 325 -7.16 27.30 20.70
CA LEU A 325 -8.35 27.41 19.84
C LEU A 325 -9.68 27.25 20.60
N LEU A 326 -9.70 26.45 21.67
CA LEU A 326 -10.93 26.03 22.35
C LEU A 326 -11.17 26.74 23.70
N GLU A 327 -10.12 27.13 24.42
CA GLU A 327 -10.27 27.88 25.68
C GLU A 327 -10.98 29.23 25.51
N PRO A 328 -10.78 30.02 24.42
CA PRO A 328 -11.55 31.23 24.18
C PRO A 328 -13.06 30.98 24.03
N ALA A 329 -13.45 29.75 23.69
CA ALA A 329 -14.85 29.32 23.61
C ALA A 329 -15.41 28.79 24.95
N GLY A 330 -14.62 28.82 26.04
CA GLY A 330 -15.00 28.30 27.35
C GLY A 330 -14.92 26.77 27.46
N ILE A 331 -14.20 26.11 26.56
CA ILE A 331 -14.07 24.65 26.53
C ILE A 331 -12.83 24.25 27.31
N ARG A 332 -13.00 23.38 28.32
CA ARG A 332 -11.89 22.88 29.15
C ARG A 332 -11.17 21.72 28.46
N VAL A 333 -9.88 21.91 28.22
CA VAL A 333 -8.97 20.91 27.63
C VAL A 333 -7.98 20.46 28.71
N GLU A 334 -7.74 19.16 28.82
CA GLU A 334 -6.77 18.59 29.78
C GLU A 334 -5.86 17.56 29.08
N LEU A 335 -4.68 17.31 29.68
CA LEU A 335 -3.66 16.40 29.16
C LEU A 335 -3.42 15.22 30.11
N LEU A 336 -3.47 14.00 29.58
CA LEU A 336 -3.12 12.76 30.28
C LEU A 336 -1.96 12.03 29.59
N THR A 337 -0.78 12.09 30.21
CA THR A 337 0.44 11.36 29.81
C THR A 337 0.91 10.42 30.92
N GLY A 338 1.89 9.56 30.65
CA GLY A 338 2.47 8.66 31.66
C GLY A 338 3.23 9.42 32.77
N SER A 339 3.56 10.69 32.51
CA SER A 339 4.21 11.63 33.42
C SER A 339 3.25 12.23 34.46
N VAL A 340 1.93 12.22 34.25
CA VAL A 340 0.94 12.73 35.23
C VAL A 340 0.72 11.70 36.34
N LYS A 341 1.10 12.04 37.58
CA LYS A 341 1.05 11.13 38.75
C LYS A 341 0.42 11.77 40.00
N GLY A 342 0.00 10.92 40.93
CA GLY A 342 -0.46 11.33 42.26
C GLY A 342 -1.76 12.14 42.25
N LYS A 343 -1.85 13.16 43.10
CA LYS A 343 -3.07 13.95 43.34
C LYS A 343 -3.63 14.66 42.10
N ALA A 344 -2.77 15.01 41.14
CA ALA A 344 -3.20 15.63 39.89
C ALA A 344 -3.99 14.66 39.01
N ARG A 345 -3.58 13.39 38.98
CA ARG A 345 -4.24 12.34 38.21
C ARG A 345 -5.62 11.99 38.77
N THR A 346 -5.74 11.88 40.09
CA THR A 346 -7.05 11.62 40.73
C THR A 346 -8.03 12.77 40.52
N LYS A 347 -7.59 14.03 40.66
CA LYS A 347 -8.44 15.19 40.35
C LYS A 347 -8.89 15.23 38.89
N LEU A 348 -8.00 14.89 37.96
CA LEU A 348 -8.34 14.81 36.55
C LEU A 348 -9.42 13.75 36.29
N PHE A 349 -9.31 12.57 36.90
CA PHE A 349 -10.32 11.52 36.75
C PHE A 349 -11.66 11.87 37.40
N GLU A 350 -11.66 12.56 38.54
CA GLU A 350 -12.88 13.10 39.15
C GLU A 350 -13.55 14.10 38.20
N ALA A 351 -12.81 15.08 37.69
CA ALA A 351 -13.32 16.08 36.75
C ALA A 351 -13.79 15.46 35.40
N LEU A 352 -13.16 14.35 34.98
CA LEU A 352 -13.58 13.61 33.79
C LEU A 352 -14.93 12.91 34.00
N ARG A 353 -15.13 12.34 35.19
CA ARG A 353 -16.38 11.65 35.58
C ARG A 353 -17.53 12.62 35.83
N THR A 354 -17.26 13.82 36.32
CA THR A 354 -18.29 14.86 36.48
C THR A 354 -18.71 15.50 35.15
N GLY A 355 -17.85 15.42 34.13
CA GLY A 355 -18.08 16.02 32.81
C GLY A 355 -17.55 17.44 32.67
N GLU A 356 -16.76 17.93 33.63
CA GLU A 356 -16.12 19.25 33.57
C GLU A 356 -15.08 19.35 32.45
N ILE A 357 -14.43 18.23 32.12
CA ILE A 357 -13.44 18.16 31.05
C ILE A 357 -14.18 17.86 29.75
N SER A 358 -14.17 18.79 28.80
CA SER A 358 -14.82 18.61 27.49
C SER A 358 -13.91 17.86 26.50
N LEU A 359 -12.59 18.07 26.57
CA LEU A 359 -11.62 17.40 25.71
C LEU A 359 -10.46 16.86 26.55
N LEU A 360 -10.22 15.55 26.46
CA LEU A 360 -9.05 14.91 27.05
C LEU A 360 -8.07 14.47 25.96
N ILE A 361 -6.83 14.98 26.03
CA ILE A 361 -5.76 14.65 25.10
C ILE A 361 -4.78 13.72 25.82
N GLY A 362 -4.28 12.69 25.17
CA GLY A 362 -3.33 11.78 25.81
C GLY A 362 -2.68 10.77 24.90
N THR A 363 -1.84 9.93 25.49
CA THR A 363 -1.20 8.79 24.81
C THR A 363 -1.98 7.50 25.09
N HIS A 364 -1.34 6.34 24.97
CA HIS A 364 -1.90 5.04 25.39
C HIS A 364 -2.41 5.05 26.85
N ALA A 365 -2.02 6.02 27.68
CA ALA A 365 -2.57 6.25 29.01
C ALA A 365 -4.11 6.40 29.03
N LEU A 366 -4.73 6.87 27.94
CA LEU A 366 -6.19 6.96 27.79
C LEU A 366 -6.89 5.60 27.83
N LEU A 367 -6.18 4.52 27.48
CA LEU A 367 -6.72 3.16 27.41
C LEU A 367 -6.85 2.49 28.78
N GLY A 368 -6.22 3.02 29.83
CA GLY A 368 -6.26 2.43 31.17
C GLY A 368 -7.67 2.37 31.75
N GLU A 369 -8.01 1.32 32.49
CA GLU A 369 -9.37 1.07 33.02
C GLU A 369 -9.89 2.22 33.92
N GLU A 370 -9.00 2.97 34.56
CA GLU A 370 -9.34 4.10 35.42
C GLU A 370 -9.96 5.30 34.69
N VAL A 371 -9.76 5.40 33.37
CA VAL A 371 -10.25 6.53 32.56
C VAL A 371 -11.70 6.25 32.16
N VAL A 372 -12.63 6.83 32.92
CA VAL A 372 -14.07 6.72 32.73
C VAL A 372 -14.64 8.10 32.38
N PHE A 373 -15.22 8.20 31.19
CA PHE A 373 -15.93 9.39 30.72
C PHE A 373 -17.38 9.38 31.22
N ARG A 374 -17.98 10.56 31.42
CA ARG A 374 -19.42 10.69 31.65
C ARG A 374 -20.20 10.37 30.37
N GLN A 375 -19.80 10.99 29.26
CA GLN A 375 -20.44 10.80 27.95
C GLN A 375 -19.43 11.10 26.83
N LEU A 376 -18.70 10.07 26.40
CA LEU A 376 -17.75 10.16 25.30
C LEU A 376 -18.50 10.05 23.96
N ALA A 377 -18.42 11.10 23.14
CA ALA A 377 -19.13 11.17 21.86
C ALA A 377 -18.20 11.28 20.64
N LEU A 378 -16.95 11.69 20.82
CA LEU A 378 -15.97 11.76 19.73
C LEU A 378 -14.61 11.23 20.18
N VAL A 379 -14.06 10.31 19.38
CA VAL A 379 -12.73 9.76 19.52
C VAL A 379 -11.91 10.17 18.31
N ILE A 380 -10.80 10.85 18.56
CA ILE A 380 -9.85 11.29 17.55
C ILE A 380 -8.55 10.50 17.73
N THR A 381 -8.03 9.94 16.65
CA THR A 381 -6.73 9.26 16.65
C THR A 381 -5.82 9.91 15.59
N ASP A 382 -4.59 10.28 15.98
CA ASP A 382 -3.61 10.88 15.06
C ASP A 382 -2.48 9.90 14.73
N GLU A 383 -1.97 9.94 13.50
CA GLU A 383 -0.89 9.08 12.98
C GLU A 383 -1.15 7.58 13.17
N GLN A 384 -2.22 7.10 12.52
CA GLN A 384 -2.79 5.76 12.64
C GLN A 384 -1.78 4.61 12.50
N HIS A 385 -0.73 4.74 11.68
CA HIS A 385 0.18 3.63 11.36
C HIS A 385 0.99 3.10 12.56
N ARG A 386 1.03 3.82 13.68
CA ARG A 386 1.70 3.36 14.92
C ARG A 386 0.75 2.71 15.93
N PHE A 387 -0.55 2.77 15.71
CA PHE A 387 -1.56 2.27 16.63
C PHE A 387 -2.24 1.01 16.10
N GLY A 388 -2.22 -0.06 16.89
CA GLY A 388 -2.89 -1.31 16.53
C GLY A 388 -4.41 -1.16 16.50
N VAL A 389 -5.08 -1.96 15.64
CA VAL A 389 -6.55 -2.00 15.52
C VAL A 389 -7.22 -2.20 16.89
N ALA A 390 -6.65 -3.05 17.74
CA ALA A 390 -7.14 -3.35 19.09
C ALA A 390 -7.19 -2.13 20.03
N GLN A 391 -6.22 -1.21 19.91
CA GLN A 391 -6.17 -0.02 20.77
C GLN A 391 -7.29 0.96 20.43
N ARG A 392 -7.68 1.07 19.15
CA ARG A 392 -8.81 1.89 18.70
C ARG A 392 -10.14 1.32 19.18
N ALA A 393 -10.30 -0.01 19.07
CA ALA A 393 -11.48 -0.70 19.59
C ALA A 393 -11.60 -0.49 21.11
N ALA A 394 -10.51 -0.58 21.86
CA ALA A 394 -10.49 -0.33 23.31
C ALA A 394 -10.87 1.11 23.69
N LEU A 395 -10.42 2.12 22.93
CA LEU A 395 -10.82 3.51 23.18
C LEU A 395 -12.28 3.77 22.81
N SER A 396 -12.75 3.18 21.71
CA SER A 396 -14.14 3.30 21.27
C SER A 396 -15.11 2.59 22.23
N ALA A 397 -14.69 1.46 22.81
CA ALA A 397 -15.44 0.70 23.81
C ALA A 397 -15.66 1.45 25.13
N LYS A 398 -14.94 2.56 25.38
CA LYS A 398 -15.16 3.43 26.56
C LYS A 398 -16.37 4.35 26.40
N GLY A 399 -16.90 4.49 25.19
CA GLY A 399 -18.15 5.19 24.90
C GLY A 399 -19.24 4.21 24.44
N GLN A 400 -20.48 4.69 24.38
CA GLN A 400 -21.57 3.99 23.71
C GLN A 400 -21.55 4.37 22.23
N GLU A 401 -20.69 3.69 21.45
CA GLU A 401 -20.56 3.89 19.99
C GLU A 401 -20.23 5.34 19.60
N PRO A 402 -19.12 5.91 20.11
CA PRO A 402 -18.73 7.28 19.81
C PRO A 402 -18.39 7.46 18.33
N HIS A 403 -18.49 8.70 17.85
CA HIS A 403 -17.96 9.11 16.55
C HIS A 403 -16.44 8.92 16.49
N LEU A 404 -15.93 8.43 15.37
CA LEU A 404 -14.52 8.15 15.16
C LEU A 404 -13.94 9.04 14.05
N LEU A 405 -12.95 9.87 14.40
CA LEU A 405 -12.10 10.58 13.46
C LEU A 405 -10.69 9.99 13.51
N VAL A 406 -10.17 9.58 12.36
CA VAL A 406 -8.79 9.16 12.21
C VAL A 406 -8.05 10.19 11.36
N MET A 407 -6.92 10.69 11.84
CA MET A 407 -6.09 11.66 11.13
C MET A 407 -4.83 10.97 10.63
N SER A 408 -4.49 11.19 9.36
CA SER A 408 -3.22 10.71 8.79
C SER A 408 -2.47 11.84 8.09
N ALA A 409 -1.16 11.89 8.31
CA ALA A 409 -0.25 12.74 7.57
C ALA A 409 0.30 12.09 6.31
N THR A 410 0.26 10.76 6.17
CA THR A 410 0.62 10.10 4.93
C THR A 410 -0.50 10.32 3.90
N PRO A 411 -0.23 11.04 2.81
CA PRO A 411 -1.14 10.99 1.69
C PRO A 411 -1.10 9.56 1.13
N ILE A 412 -2.22 8.84 1.21
CA ILE A 412 -2.45 7.57 0.52
C ILE A 412 -3.43 7.88 -0.63
N PRO A 413 -3.27 7.30 -1.82
CA PRO A 413 -4.26 7.48 -2.88
C PRO A 413 -5.67 7.17 -2.35
N ARG A 414 -6.64 8.06 -2.60
CA ARG A 414 -7.98 7.99 -1.98
C ARG A 414 -8.65 6.62 -2.18
N THR A 415 -8.44 6.05 -3.36
CA THR A 415 -8.91 4.72 -3.76
C THR A 415 -8.32 3.63 -2.87
N LEU A 416 -7.02 3.68 -2.59
CA LEU A 416 -6.36 2.73 -1.67
C LEU A 416 -6.78 2.94 -0.22
N ALA A 417 -6.94 4.19 0.23
CA ALA A 417 -7.41 4.49 1.58
C ALA A 417 -8.80 3.89 1.84
N LEU A 418 -9.72 3.99 0.87
CA LEU A 418 -11.07 3.39 0.93
C LEU A 418 -11.06 1.84 0.92
N MET A 419 -9.97 1.21 0.47
CA MET A 419 -9.85 -0.26 0.49
C MET A 419 -9.22 -0.75 1.79
N ILE A 420 -8.12 -0.12 2.19
CA ILE A 420 -7.38 -0.48 3.41
C ILE A 420 -8.23 -0.20 4.65
N TYR A 421 -8.99 0.88 4.62
CA TYR A 421 -9.78 1.35 5.74
C TYR A 421 -11.28 1.32 5.41
N GLY A 422 -11.75 0.27 4.72
CA GLY A 422 -13.10 0.20 4.10
C GLY A 422 -14.31 0.51 5.00
N ASP A 423 -14.14 0.58 6.31
CA ASP A 423 -15.11 1.07 7.29
C ASP A 423 -15.20 2.62 7.38
N LEU A 424 -14.15 3.34 7.02
CA LEU A 424 -13.97 4.78 7.15
C LEU A 424 -14.38 5.54 5.87
N ALA A 425 -15.21 6.58 6.02
CA ALA A 425 -15.37 7.61 4.98
C ALA A 425 -14.06 8.42 4.86
N VAL A 426 -13.68 8.86 3.66
CA VAL A 426 -12.42 9.63 3.47
C VAL A 426 -12.73 11.10 3.14
N SER A 427 -12.23 12.01 3.97
CA SER A 427 -12.15 13.46 3.68
C SER A 427 -10.71 13.84 3.37
N VAL A 428 -10.54 14.61 2.30
CA VAL A 428 -9.23 15.02 1.81
C VAL A 428 -9.04 16.53 1.98
N LEU A 429 -7.93 16.93 2.58
CA LEU A 429 -7.44 18.30 2.64
C LEU A 429 -6.39 18.51 1.53
N ASP A 430 -6.88 18.90 0.35
CA ASP A 430 -6.12 19.14 -0.89
C ASP A 430 -5.63 20.60 -1.04
N GLU A 431 -5.97 21.47 -0.09
CA GLU A 431 -5.55 22.87 -0.07
C GLU A 431 -4.55 23.15 1.07
N LEU A 432 -3.49 23.91 0.78
CA LEU A 432 -2.57 24.40 1.79
C LEU A 432 -3.12 25.67 2.47
N PRO A 433 -2.94 25.84 3.80
CA PRO A 433 -3.37 27.05 4.50
C PRO A 433 -2.70 28.33 3.95
N PRO A 434 -3.41 29.47 3.96
CA PRO A 434 -2.85 30.75 3.54
C PRO A 434 -1.62 31.14 4.39
N GLY A 435 -0.57 31.66 3.73
CA GLY A 435 0.68 32.07 4.38
C GLY A 435 1.80 31.02 4.35
N ARG A 436 1.52 29.78 3.95
CA ARG A 436 2.55 28.74 3.84
C ARG A 436 3.38 28.89 2.57
N GLN A 437 4.70 28.93 2.73
CA GLN A 437 5.63 29.02 1.60
C GLN A 437 6.01 27.63 1.08
N LYS A 438 6.19 27.53 -0.24
CA LYS A 438 6.71 26.32 -0.89
C LYS A 438 8.14 26.07 -0.41
N VAL A 439 8.45 24.81 -0.11
CA VAL A 439 9.81 24.39 0.22
C VAL A 439 10.56 24.12 -1.09
N ASP A 440 11.63 24.87 -1.33
CA ASP A 440 12.48 24.60 -2.49
C ASP A 440 13.28 23.33 -2.22
N THR A 441 13.19 22.34 -3.12
CA THR A 441 13.85 21.04 -2.94
C THR A 441 14.93 20.86 -4.01
N TYR A 442 16.16 20.55 -3.59
CA TYR A 442 17.31 20.39 -4.47
C TYR A 442 17.97 19.03 -4.25
N ALA A 443 18.17 18.26 -5.32
CA ALA A 443 19.00 17.07 -5.32
C ALA A 443 20.44 17.43 -5.72
N ILE A 444 21.42 17.06 -4.90
CA ILE A 444 22.85 17.33 -5.10
C ILE A 444 23.67 16.06 -4.88
N THR A 445 24.85 16.00 -5.51
CA THR A 445 25.87 14.98 -5.26
C THR A 445 26.73 15.33 -4.06
N SER A 446 27.42 14.35 -3.47
CA SER A 446 28.31 14.55 -2.33
C SER A 446 29.46 15.52 -2.61
N GLU A 447 29.86 15.71 -3.87
CA GLU A 447 30.84 16.73 -4.27
C GLU A 447 30.41 18.15 -3.88
N LYS A 448 29.10 18.43 -3.94
CA LYS A 448 28.51 19.73 -3.58
C LYS A 448 28.18 19.83 -2.08
N ARG A 449 28.49 18.81 -1.27
CA ARG A 449 28.19 18.79 0.17
C ARG A 449 28.81 19.97 0.93
N LEU A 450 30.05 20.34 0.63
CA LEU A 450 30.69 21.52 1.25
C LEU A 450 29.96 22.84 0.92
N ARG A 451 29.33 22.93 -0.26
CA ARG A 451 28.49 24.09 -0.63
C ARG A 451 27.19 24.10 0.18
N ALA A 452 26.58 22.93 0.42
CA ALA A 452 25.42 22.81 1.29
C ALA A 452 25.76 23.22 2.73
N PHE A 453 26.89 22.79 3.29
CA PHE A 453 27.30 23.20 4.65
C PHE A 453 27.50 24.72 4.78
N ARG A 454 28.10 25.38 3.78
CA ARG A 454 28.18 26.85 3.75
C ARG A 454 26.79 27.51 3.70
N TYR A 455 25.85 26.89 3.00
CA TYR A 455 24.46 27.35 2.96
C TYR A 455 23.78 27.22 4.33
N LEU A 456 23.93 26.08 5.01
CA LEU A 456 23.44 25.89 6.38
C LEU A 456 24.02 26.95 7.31
N ARG A 457 25.34 27.15 7.27
CA ARG A 457 26.02 28.12 8.13
C ARG A 457 25.48 29.54 7.96
N LYS A 458 25.29 29.99 6.72
CA LYS A 458 24.72 31.31 6.42
C LYS A 458 23.36 31.53 7.10
N HIS A 459 22.50 30.51 7.15
CA HIS A 459 21.19 30.61 7.81
C HIS A 459 21.30 30.54 9.33
N ILE A 460 22.20 29.71 9.86
CA ILE A 460 22.48 29.64 11.30
C ILE A 460 23.00 30.98 11.82
N ASP A 461 23.89 31.66 11.08
CA ASP A 461 24.39 33.00 11.43
C ASP A 461 23.26 34.06 11.48
N THR A 462 22.13 33.81 10.82
CA THR A 462 20.91 34.65 10.91
C THR A 462 19.95 34.22 12.03
N GLY A 463 20.38 33.33 12.93
CA GLY A 463 19.59 32.83 14.06
C GLY A 463 18.59 31.72 13.70
N ARG A 464 18.79 31.01 12.58
CA ARG A 464 17.91 29.93 12.11
C ARG A 464 18.43 28.56 12.47
N GLN A 465 17.53 27.58 12.42
CA GLN A 465 17.84 26.20 12.79
C GLN A 465 17.78 25.26 11.58
N CYS A 466 18.53 24.16 11.66
CA CYS A 466 18.67 23.19 10.58
C CYS A 466 18.49 21.75 11.07
N TYR A 467 17.83 20.93 10.26
CA TYR A 467 17.79 19.48 10.42
C TYR A 467 18.80 18.81 9.49
N ILE A 468 19.52 17.81 10.01
CA ILE A 468 20.37 16.91 9.22
C ILE A 468 19.95 15.47 9.50
N ILE A 469 19.49 14.78 8.46
CA ILE A 469 19.05 13.39 8.52
C ILE A 469 20.12 12.48 7.92
N CYS A 470 20.56 11.49 8.68
CA CYS A 470 21.53 10.50 8.23
C CYS A 470 20.95 9.08 8.27
N PRO A 471 21.19 8.24 7.25
CA PRO A 471 20.68 6.87 7.25
C PRO A 471 21.43 6.01 8.27
N LEU A 472 20.80 4.88 8.59
CA LEU A 472 21.43 3.76 9.29
C LEU A 472 22.51 3.15 8.39
N VAL A 473 23.75 3.09 8.86
CA VAL A 473 24.85 2.41 8.17
C VAL A 473 24.88 0.95 8.64
N GLU A 474 24.82 0.00 7.68
CA GLU A 474 24.93 -1.46 7.91
C GLU A 474 26.38 -1.97 7.90
N GLU A 475 27.37 -1.11 8.12
CA GLU A 475 28.75 -1.53 8.33
C GLU A 475 28.99 -1.79 9.82
N GLY A 476 28.59 -2.98 10.28
CA GLY A 476 29.17 -3.69 11.42
C GLY A 476 28.94 -3.15 12.83
N ASN A 477 28.54 -1.90 13.04
CA ASN A 477 28.32 -1.32 14.38
C ASN A 477 27.01 -0.51 14.39
N GLY A 478 26.02 -0.97 15.17
CA GLY A 478 24.61 -0.56 15.06
C GLY A 478 24.30 0.95 15.22
N GLU A 479 23.01 1.29 15.13
CA GLU A 479 22.42 2.65 15.01
C GLU A 479 23.11 3.83 15.74
N LEU A 480 23.76 3.57 16.88
CA LEU A 480 24.46 4.54 17.71
C LEU A 480 25.75 5.07 17.04
N ALA A 481 26.54 4.19 16.44
CA ALA A 481 27.91 4.52 16.01
C ALA A 481 27.91 5.50 14.82
N SER A 482 27.01 5.31 13.85
CA SER A 482 26.99 6.13 12.62
C SER A 482 26.51 7.57 12.87
N ALA A 483 25.41 7.77 13.60
CA ALA A 483 24.88 9.10 13.85
C ALA A 483 25.73 9.89 14.86
N GLN A 484 26.31 9.21 15.86
CA GLN A 484 27.28 9.82 16.79
C GLN A 484 28.57 10.23 16.06
N ALA A 485 29.18 9.31 15.30
CA ALA A 485 30.38 9.62 14.53
C ALA A 485 30.15 10.74 13.53
N TYR A 486 28.98 10.78 12.86
CA TYR A 486 28.64 11.87 11.96
C TYR A 486 28.46 13.20 12.72
N CYS A 487 27.79 13.21 13.87
CA CYS A 487 27.66 14.40 14.71
C CYS A 487 29.03 14.91 15.22
N GLU A 488 29.92 14.01 15.64
CA GLU A 488 31.30 14.34 16.02
C GLU A 488 32.09 14.89 14.84
N SER A 489 31.96 14.28 13.66
CA SER A 489 32.60 14.76 12.44
C SER A 489 32.13 16.18 12.08
N LEU A 490 30.84 16.47 12.25
CA LEU A 490 30.28 17.81 12.02
C LEU A 490 30.81 18.83 13.02
N LYS A 491 30.99 18.46 14.29
CA LYS A 491 31.59 19.31 15.32
C LYS A 491 33.06 19.64 15.02
N GLN A 492 33.78 18.72 14.37
CA GLN A 492 35.17 18.91 13.94
C GLN A 492 35.31 19.73 12.66
N GLN A 493 34.22 19.95 11.90
CA GLN A 493 34.27 20.76 10.68
C GLN A 493 34.45 22.25 11.03
N PRO A 494 35.40 22.96 10.38
CA PRO A 494 35.67 24.37 10.68
C PRO A 494 34.47 25.27 10.39
N ILE A 495 33.59 24.88 9.46
CA ILE A 495 32.38 25.62 9.07
C ILE A 495 31.37 25.72 10.24
N PHE A 496 31.31 24.71 11.12
CA PHE A 496 30.37 24.66 12.22
C PHE A 496 30.99 25.04 13.57
N THR A 497 32.17 25.66 13.56
CA THR A 497 32.81 26.18 14.77
C THR A 497 31.87 27.16 15.48
N GLY A 498 31.56 26.90 16.75
CA GLY A 498 30.64 27.69 17.57
C GLY A 498 29.15 27.37 17.39
N CYS A 499 28.75 26.44 16.52
CA CYS A 499 27.37 25.98 16.42
C CYS A 499 27.02 24.95 17.50
N ARG A 500 25.80 25.03 18.03
CA ARG A 500 25.27 24.09 19.02
C ARG A 500 24.60 22.92 18.29
N ILE A 501 25.27 21.78 18.25
CA ILE A 501 24.81 20.59 17.51
C ILE A 501 24.25 19.54 18.48
N GLY A 502 22.98 19.22 18.32
CA GLY A 502 22.29 18.15 19.04
C GLY A 502 22.22 16.85 18.22
N LEU A 503 22.10 15.72 18.93
CA LEU A 503 21.95 14.39 18.34
C LEU A 503 20.66 13.75 18.82
N LEU A 504 19.92 13.12 17.91
CA LEU A 504 18.72 12.34 18.23
C LEU A 504 18.68 11.01 17.47
N HIS A 505 18.65 9.89 18.18
CA HIS A 505 18.61 8.55 17.59
C HIS A 505 17.61 7.59 18.27
N GLY A 506 17.29 6.46 17.61
CA GLY A 506 16.19 5.55 17.97
C GLY A 506 16.33 4.92 19.34
N LYS A 507 17.56 4.56 19.70
CA LYS A 507 17.93 3.92 20.98
C LYS A 507 17.99 4.86 22.21
N MET A 508 17.81 6.17 22.06
CA MET A 508 17.80 7.09 23.22
C MET A 508 16.60 6.82 24.13
N LYS A 509 16.77 7.02 25.43
CA LYS A 509 15.64 6.91 26.37
C LYS A 509 14.61 8.00 26.07
N PRO A 510 13.29 7.75 26.25
CA PRO A 510 12.25 8.74 25.95
C PRO A 510 12.52 10.12 26.58
N LYS A 511 12.89 10.17 27.86
CA LYS A 511 13.23 11.42 28.56
C LYS A 511 14.38 12.21 27.92
N GLU A 512 15.39 11.51 27.39
CA GLU A 512 16.54 12.15 26.74
C GLU A 512 16.14 12.73 25.37
N LYS A 513 15.30 12.00 24.61
CA LYS A 513 14.72 12.51 23.35
C LYS A 513 13.90 13.76 23.59
N ASP A 514 13.03 13.74 24.61
CA ASP A 514 12.18 14.86 24.96
C ASP A 514 13.00 16.10 25.35
N ALA A 515 14.09 15.91 26.10
CA ALA A 515 15.01 16.99 26.48
C ALA A 515 15.72 17.61 25.27
N VAL A 516 16.29 16.80 24.37
CA VAL A 516 16.96 17.30 23.16
C VAL A 516 15.98 18.02 22.24
N MET A 517 14.77 17.48 22.07
CA MET A 517 13.74 18.13 21.25
C MET A 517 13.24 19.43 21.86
N SER A 518 13.12 19.50 23.19
CA SER A 518 12.74 20.73 23.89
C SER A 518 13.81 21.81 23.74
N ALA A 519 15.08 21.45 23.90
CA ALA A 519 16.22 22.35 23.69
C ALA A 519 16.27 22.86 22.23
N PHE A 520 16.05 21.98 21.25
CA PHE A 520 15.97 22.39 19.85
C PHE A 520 14.76 23.30 19.60
N SER A 521 13.56 22.97 20.10
CA SER A 521 12.40 23.85 19.95
C SER A 521 12.56 25.22 20.62
N ALA A 522 13.35 25.31 21.69
CA ALA A 522 13.63 26.56 22.42
C ALA A 522 14.71 27.43 21.76
N GLY A 523 15.38 26.94 20.70
CA GLY A 523 16.49 27.66 20.06
C GLY A 523 17.82 27.52 20.79
N GLU A 524 17.94 26.55 21.71
CA GLU A 524 19.20 26.25 22.42
C GLU A 524 20.16 25.42 21.55
N LEU A 525 19.65 24.79 20.49
CA LEU A 525 20.41 24.00 19.52
C LEU A 525 20.19 24.56 18.12
N ASP A 526 21.26 24.74 17.36
CA ASP A 526 21.20 25.32 16.01
C ASP A 526 21.01 24.23 14.95
N ILE A 527 21.62 23.06 15.17
CA ILE A 527 21.57 21.91 14.26
C ILE A 527 21.09 20.68 15.04
N LEU A 528 20.08 20.00 14.51
CA LEU A 528 19.68 18.68 15.00
C LEU A 528 20.07 17.60 13.99
N VAL A 529 21.02 16.76 14.38
CA VAL A 529 21.42 15.56 13.64
C VAL A 529 20.56 14.40 14.10
N SER A 530 19.89 13.72 13.19
CA SER A 530 19.04 12.59 13.55
C SER A 530 18.98 11.50 12.48
N THR A 531 18.60 10.30 12.89
CA THR A 531 18.20 9.24 11.96
C THR A 531 16.73 9.40 11.56
N THR A 532 16.04 8.30 11.25
CA THR A 532 14.60 8.26 10.90
C THR A 532 13.65 8.65 12.04
N VAL A 533 14.15 9.06 13.21
CA VAL A 533 13.32 9.30 14.40
C VAL A 533 12.64 10.68 14.39
N VAL A 534 13.06 11.60 13.51
CA VAL A 534 12.38 12.91 13.30
C VAL A 534 11.00 12.74 12.66
N GLU A 535 10.62 11.53 12.26
CA GLU A 535 9.21 11.20 11.97
C GLU A 535 8.28 11.60 13.13
N VAL A 536 8.79 11.68 14.37
CA VAL A 536 8.01 12.05 15.56
C VAL A 536 7.87 13.58 15.70
N GLY A 537 7.02 14.15 14.85
CA GLY A 537 5.98 15.06 15.33
C GLY A 537 6.30 16.53 15.61
N VAL A 538 7.51 16.92 16.00
CA VAL A 538 7.73 18.27 16.53
C VAL A 538 7.77 19.35 15.45
N ASP A 539 6.95 20.37 15.63
CA ASP A 539 6.94 21.60 14.83
C ASP A 539 7.98 22.57 15.38
N VAL A 540 8.96 22.95 14.56
CA VAL A 540 9.91 24.02 14.89
C VAL A 540 9.83 25.10 13.81
N PRO A 541 9.05 26.18 14.01
CA PRO A 541 8.85 27.22 12.99
C PRO A 541 10.13 27.93 12.55
N ASN A 542 11.15 27.95 13.41
CA ASN A 542 12.45 28.57 13.13
C ASN A 542 13.43 27.63 12.39
N ALA A 543 13.07 26.37 12.17
CA ALA A 543 13.85 25.43 11.37
C ALA A 543 13.52 25.60 9.87
N VAL A 544 14.48 26.13 9.12
CA VAL A 544 14.29 26.53 7.70
C VAL A 544 15.02 25.65 6.71
N ILE A 545 15.96 24.81 7.16
CA ILE A 545 16.70 23.88 6.30
C ILE A 545 16.52 22.45 6.75
N MET A 546 16.19 21.57 5.79
CA MET A 546 16.20 20.11 5.94
C MET A 546 17.25 19.53 4.99
N MET A 547 18.32 18.94 5.53
CA MET A 547 19.33 18.24 4.73
C MET A 547 19.22 16.73 4.98
N ILE A 548 19.13 15.93 3.92
CA ILE A 548 19.01 14.47 4.00
C ILE A 548 20.22 13.87 3.29
N GLU A 549 21.08 13.18 4.04
CA GLU A 549 22.22 12.43 3.51
C GLU A 549 21.75 11.08 2.95
N ASN A 550 22.40 10.60 1.89
CA ASN A 550 22.08 9.34 1.20
C ASN A 550 20.57 9.16 0.96
N ALA A 551 19.96 10.18 0.34
CA ALA A 551 18.52 10.28 0.15
C ALA A 551 17.92 9.10 -0.64
N GLU A 552 18.73 8.38 -1.43
CA GLU A 552 18.31 7.17 -2.17
C GLU A 552 17.83 6.03 -1.27
N ARG A 553 18.26 6.00 -0.01
CA ARG A 553 17.88 4.96 0.96
C ARG A 553 16.47 5.14 1.51
N TYR A 554 15.86 6.30 1.29
CA TYR A 554 14.53 6.61 1.79
C TYR A 554 13.48 6.41 0.70
N GLY A 555 12.30 5.94 1.11
CA GLY A 555 11.12 5.91 0.25
C GLY A 555 10.61 7.33 -0.04
N LEU A 556 9.90 7.54 -1.14
CA LEU A 556 9.44 8.87 -1.55
C LEU A 556 8.47 9.47 -0.50
N SER A 557 7.60 8.64 0.09
CA SER A 557 6.73 9.04 1.20
C SER A 557 7.50 9.50 2.45
N GLN A 558 8.62 8.86 2.79
CA GLN A 558 9.46 9.24 3.93
C GLN A 558 10.17 10.57 3.67
N LEU A 559 10.75 10.73 2.47
CA LEU A 559 11.36 12.00 2.05
C LEU A 559 10.36 13.15 2.13
N HIS A 560 9.11 12.92 1.70
CA HIS A 560 8.04 13.90 1.77
C HIS A 560 7.68 14.28 3.20
N GLN A 561 7.54 13.32 4.12
CA GLN A 561 7.33 13.60 5.53
C GLN A 561 8.46 14.43 6.15
N LEU A 562 9.72 14.08 5.84
CA LEU A 562 10.90 14.82 6.30
C LEU A 562 10.89 16.25 5.74
N ARG A 563 10.62 16.44 4.45
CA ARG A 563 10.46 17.77 3.85
C ARG A 563 9.37 18.59 4.56
N GLY A 564 8.24 17.96 4.92
CA GLY A 564 7.13 18.59 5.63
C GLY A 564 7.44 19.05 7.07
N ARG A 565 8.61 18.72 7.61
CA ARG A 565 9.07 19.22 8.92
C ARG A 565 9.64 20.64 8.88
N VAL A 566 9.98 21.15 7.70
CA VAL A 566 10.39 22.55 7.49
C VAL A 566 9.32 23.33 6.71
N GLY A 567 9.43 24.66 6.67
CA GLY A 567 8.45 25.51 5.97
C GLY A 567 7.19 25.83 6.78
N ARG A 568 7.33 25.88 8.11
CA ARG A 568 6.23 26.17 9.06
C ARG A 568 6.21 27.60 9.56
N GLY A 569 7.33 28.32 9.43
CA GLY A 569 7.42 29.75 9.71
C GLY A 569 7.19 30.64 8.48
N VAL A 570 7.39 31.95 8.67
CA VAL A 570 7.28 32.99 7.61
C VAL A 570 8.51 33.00 6.68
N HIS A 571 9.57 32.28 7.04
CA HIS A 571 10.82 32.28 6.30
C HIS A 571 10.88 31.17 5.25
N LYS A 572 11.47 31.51 4.11
CA LYS A 572 11.63 30.59 2.99
C LYS A 572 12.49 29.39 3.41
N SER A 573 11.91 28.21 3.27
CA SER A 573 12.54 26.95 3.69
C SER A 573 13.08 26.16 2.51
N THR A 574 14.13 25.39 2.75
CA THR A 574 14.85 24.63 1.72
C THR A 574 15.08 23.19 2.16
N CYS A 575 14.84 22.23 1.26
CA CYS A 575 15.17 20.83 1.44
C CYS A 575 16.31 20.45 0.49
N ILE A 576 17.37 19.84 1.02
CA ILE A 576 18.58 19.44 0.29
C ILE A 576 18.71 17.92 0.41
N LEU A 577 18.62 17.23 -0.73
CA LEU A 577 18.77 15.79 -0.84
C LEU A 577 20.18 15.50 -1.36
N VAL A 578 21.02 14.88 -0.55
CA VAL A 578 22.38 14.46 -0.95
C VAL A 578 22.34 13.00 -1.36
N SER A 579 22.76 12.68 -2.58
CA SER A 579 22.80 11.30 -3.08
C SER A 579 23.85 11.15 -4.18
N ASP A 580 24.58 10.03 -4.13
CA ASP A 580 25.53 9.60 -5.18
C ASP A 580 25.00 8.40 -5.98
N ALA A 581 23.72 8.07 -5.84
CA ALA A 581 23.12 6.92 -6.52
C ALA A 581 23.13 7.09 -8.04
N GLN A 582 23.55 6.03 -8.75
CA GLN A 582 23.50 5.97 -10.22
C GLN A 582 22.33 5.15 -10.76
N ASN A 583 21.54 4.51 -9.89
CA ASN A 583 20.36 3.75 -10.30
C ASN A 583 19.27 4.68 -10.87
N GLU A 584 18.75 4.35 -12.05
CA GLU A 584 17.69 5.12 -12.73
C GLU A 584 16.43 5.25 -11.87
N GLU A 585 16.03 4.22 -11.13
CA GLU A 585 14.87 4.26 -10.23
C GLU A 585 15.06 5.26 -9.08
N ALA A 586 16.25 5.26 -8.47
CA ALA A 586 16.58 6.18 -7.37
C ALA A 586 16.63 7.63 -7.87
N LEU A 587 17.22 7.85 -9.05
CA LEU A 587 17.26 9.17 -9.69
C LEU A 587 15.86 9.65 -10.08
N ALA A 588 15.00 8.78 -10.61
CA ALA A 588 13.61 9.11 -10.92
C ALA A 588 12.86 9.55 -9.66
N ARG A 589 12.99 8.80 -8.55
CA ARG A 589 12.41 9.14 -7.25
C ARG A 589 12.84 10.52 -6.74
N LEU A 590 14.14 10.81 -6.75
CA LEU A 590 14.67 12.10 -6.30
C LEU A 590 14.21 13.25 -7.21
N ARG A 591 14.10 13.03 -8.53
CA ARG A 591 13.57 14.02 -9.48
C ARG A 591 12.11 14.35 -9.19
N ILE A 592 11.25 13.35 -8.97
CA ILE A 592 9.84 13.55 -8.62
C ILE A 592 9.72 14.41 -7.36
N MET A 593 10.53 14.10 -6.34
CA MET A 593 10.56 14.85 -5.08
C MET A 593 10.96 16.33 -5.26
N CYS A 594 11.76 16.65 -6.27
CA CYS A 594 12.13 18.03 -6.62
C CYS A 594 11.05 18.75 -7.47
N GLN A 595 10.29 18.00 -8.29
CA GLN A 595 9.29 18.57 -9.21
C GLN A 595 7.99 18.96 -8.53
N THR A 596 7.54 18.17 -7.54
CA THR A 596 6.25 18.40 -6.90
C THR A 596 6.37 18.60 -5.39
N ASN A 597 5.60 19.57 -4.89
CA ASN A 597 5.40 19.77 -3.45
C ASN A 597 4.14 19.07 -2.92
N ASP A 598 3.28 18.59 -3.82
CA ASP A 598 2.01 17.94 -3.50
C ASP A 598 2.24 16.50 -3.03
N GLY A 599 1.87 16.25 -1.77
CA GLY A 599 1.96 14.94 -1.16
C GLY A 599 1.13 13.85 -1.83
N PHE A 600 -0.03 14.19 -2.43
CA PHE A 600 -0.88 13.20 -3.11
C PHE A 600 -0.22 12.70 -4.39
N ARG A 601 0.32 13.61 -5.20
CA ARG A 601 1.09 13.25 -6.40
C ARG A 601 2.34 12.43 -6.05
N ILE A 602 2.99 12.77 -4.94
CA ILE A 602 4.12 12.00 -4.40
C ILE A 602 3.66 10.58 -4.06
N ALA A 603 2.55 10.42 -3.35
CA ALA A 603 2.04 9.10 -3.01
C ALA A 603 1.69 8.24 -4.23
N ASP A 604 1.07 8.86 -5.25
CA ASP A 604 0.73 8.17 -6.51
C ASP A 604 2.00 7.69 -7.24
N GLU A 605 3.05 8.52 -7.30
CA GLU A 605 4.32 8.16 -7.93
C GLU A 605 5.15 7.18 -7.07
N ASP A 606 5.11 7.27 -5.74
CA ASP A 606 5.76 6.28 -4.83
C ASP A 606 5.15 4.89 -5.04
N LEU A 607 3.82 4.85 -5.15
CA LEU A 607 3.08 3.62 -5.43
C LEU A 607 3.49 3.04 -6.80
N ARG A 608 3.61 3.90 -7.82
CA ARG A 608 4.02 3.51 -9.17
C ARG A 608 5.44 2.96 -9.24
N LEU A 609 6.37 3.59 -8.53
CA LEU A 609 7.78 3.19 -8.53
C LEU A 609 8.06 1.94 -7.70
N ARG A 610 7.30 1.67 -6.62
CA ARG A 610 7.51 0.49 -5.76
C ARG A 610 6.94 -0.81 -6.33
N GLY A 611 5.97 -0.72 -7.24
CA GLY A 611 5.30 -1.89 -7.79
C GLY A 611 4.40 -2.63 -6.77
N PRO A 612 3.71 -3.69 -7.22
CA PRO A 612 2.53 -4.26 -6.54
C PRO A 612 2.79 -4.98 -5.20
N GLY A 613 4.03 -5.28 -4.84
CA GLY A 613 4.36 -6.22 -3.75
C GLY A 613 4.53 -5.61 -2.35
N ASP A 614 4.95 -4.35 -2.24
CA ASP A 614 5.59 -3.86 -1.00
C ASP A 614 4.65 -3.07 -0.06
N PHE A 615 3.54 -2.52 -0.56
CA PHE A 615 2.56 -1.83 0.29
C PHE A 615 1.68 -2.80 1.08
N PHE A 616 1.43 -3.99 0.50
CA PHE A 616 0.67 -5.08 1.11
C PHE A 616 1.58 -6.11 1.80
N GLY A 617 2.70 -5.66 2.37
CA GLY A 617 3.67 -6.49 3.06
C GLY A 617 3.00 -7.59 3.91
N ASN A 618 3.52 -8.80 3.78
CA ASN A 618 2.98 -10.02 4.38
C ASN A 618 2.48 -9.79 5.82
N ARG A 619 1.18 -10.06 6.03
CA ARG A 619 0.46 -10.11 7.33
C ARG A 619 -0.03 -8.78 7.91
N GLN A 620 -0.81 -8.00 7.15
CA GLN A 620 -1.74 -7.04 7.75
C GLN A 620 -3.20 -7.44 7.52
N HIS A 621 -3.98 -7.30 8.59
CA HIS A 621 -5.18 -8.07 8.90
C HIS A 621 -6.45 -7.64 8.14
N GLY A 622 -7.23 -8.62 7.69
CA GLY A 622 -8.68 -8.49 7.45
C GLY A 622 -9.16 -8.38 6.00
N LEU A 623 -8.28 -8.15 5.02
CA LEU A 623 -8.68 -8.06 3.60
C LEU A 623 -8.44 -9.38 2.85
N PRO A 624 -9.38 -9.81 1.97
CA PRO A 624 -9.18 -10.94 1.08
C PRO A 624 -7.99 -10.73 0.13
N GLN A 625 -7.25 -11.80 -0.17
CA GLN A 625 -6.19 -11.77 -1.19
C GLN A 625 -6.82 -11.73 -2.59
N LEU A 626 -6.40 -10.75 -3.40
CA LEU A 626 -6.74 -10.66 -4.81
C LEU A 626 -5.92 -11.68 -5.61
N GLN A 627 -6.56 -12.32 -6.58
CA GLN A 627 -6.01 -13.39 -7.40
C GLN A 627 -5.55 -12.89 -8.77
N ILE A 628 -6.22 -11.87 -9.33
CA ILE A 628 -5.90 -11.35 -10.67
C ILE A 628 -5.75 -9.83 -10.70
N ALA A 629 -6.54 -9.11 -9.91
CA ALA A 629 -6.53 -7.67 -9.88
C ALA A 629 -5.26 -7.15 -9.22
N ASP A 630 -4.58 -6.25 -9.94
CA ASP A 630 -3.50 -5.45 -9.38
C ASP A 630 -4.07 -4.07 -9.08
N LEU A 631 -4.16 -3.73 -7.79
CA LEU A 631 -4.74 -2.46 -7.33
C LEU A 631 -4.02 -1.24 -7.88
N HIS A 632 -2.76 -1.38 -8.29
CA HIS A 632 -2.01 -0.31 -8.91
C HIS A 632 -2.32 -0.20 -10.40
N ALA A 633 -2.15 -1.30 -11.14
CA ALA A 633 -2.33 -1.30 -12.59
C ALA A 633 -3.80 -1.07 -13.00
N ASP A 634 -4.75 -1.50 -12.17
CA ASP A 634 -6.17 -1.54 -12.49
C ASP A 634 -6.98 -0.43 -11.77
N MET A 635 -6.34 0.71 -11.48
CA MET A 635 -6.94 1.83 -10.74
C MET A 635 -8.22 2.39 -11.39
N GLU A 636 -8.24 2.49 -12.73
CA GLU A 636 -9.44 2.94 -13.45
C GLU A 636 -10.60 1.95 -13.30
N VAL A 637 -10.30 0.66 -13.37
CA VAL A 637 -11.28 -0.43 -13.19
C VAL A 637 -11.83 -0.42 -11.77
N LEU A 638 -10.97 -0.16 -10.77
CA LEU A 638 -11.38 -0.01 -9.37
C LEU A 638 -12.38 1.12 -9.17
N GLN A 639 -12.15 2.29 -9.78
CA GLN A 639 -13.07 3.43 -9.68
C GLN A 639 -14.43 3.10 -10.31
N GLN A 640 -14.43 2.44 -11.47
CA GLN A 640 -15.66 1.98 -12.12
C GLN A 640 -16.42 0.97 -11.26
N ALA A 641 -15.73 -0.06 -10.75
CA ALA A 641 -16.30 -1.07 -9.87
C ALA A 641 -16.90 -0.45 -8.60
N GLN A 642 -16.23 0.55 -8.01
CA GLN A 642 -16.75 1.26 -6.85
C GLN A 642 -18.04 2.05 -7.15
N ALA A 643 -18.10 2.73 -8.30
CA ALA A 643 -19.30 3.47 -8.70
C ALA A 643 -20.51 2.53 -8.88
N VAL A 644 -20.27 1.37 -9.51
CA VAL A 644 -21.28 0.32 -9.69
C VAL A 644 -21.71 -0.27 -8.34
N ALA A 645 -20.77 -0.62 -7.46
CA ALA A 645 -21.08 -1.17 -6.14
C ALA A 645 -21.98 -0.23 -5.31
N LYS A 646 -21.68 1.08 -5.33
CA LYS A 646 -22.51 2.08 -4.64
C LYS A 646 -23.91 2.20 -5.25
N ALA A 647 -24.02 2.24 -6.57
CA ALA A 647 -25.32 2.32 -7.25
C ALA A 647 -26.17 1.07 -6.97
N LEU A 648 -25.56 -0.12 -6.99
CA LEU A 648 -26.23 -1.38 -6.68
C LEU A 648 -26.76 -1.41 -5.26
N LEU A 649 -25.94 -1.07 -4.25
CA LEU A 649 -26.37 -1.09 -2.86
C LEU A 649 -27.38 0.01 -2.51
N GLN A 650 -27.42 1.11 -3.27
CA GLN A 650 -28.48 2.11 -3.13
C GLN A 650 -29.85 1.58 -3.57
N GLN A 651 -29.89 0.69 -4.57
CA GLN A 651 -31.11 0.09 -5.09
C GLN A 651 -31.50 -1.18 -4.34
N ASP A 652 -30.52 -2.01 -3.98
CA ASP A 652 -30.68 -3.31 -3.33
C ASP A 652 -29.59 -3.52 -2.25
N PRO A 653 -29.77 -2.94 -1.04
CA PRO A 653 -28.76 -2.99 0.03
C PRO A 653 -28.35 -4.40 0.46
N ALA A 654 -29.25 -5.39 0.32
CA ALA A 654 -29.02 -6.77 0.73
C ALA A 654 -28.69 -7.72 -0.44
N LEU A 655 -28.60 -7.20 -1.68
CA LEU A 655 -28.44 -7.99 -2.91
C LEU A 655 -29.45 -9.15 -2.98
N CYS A 656 -30.73 -8.85 -2.70
CA CYS A 656 -31.82 -9.82 -2.64
C CYS A 656 -32.51 -10.07 -3.98
N GLN A 657 -32.41 -9.11 -4.92
CA GLN A 657 -32.97 -9.24 -6.27
C GLN A 657 -32.36 -10.43 -7.00
N GLU A 658 -33.13 -11.07 -7.88
CA GLU A 658 -32.71 -12.32 -8.53
C GLU A 658 -31.43 -12.16 -9.34
N GLU A 659 -31.26 -11.01 -9.98
CA GLU A 659 -30.10 -10.63 -10.78
C GLU A 659 -28.83 -10.42 -9.93
N HIS A 660 -28.98 -10.03 -8.67
CA HIS A 660 -27.86 -9.76 -7.74
C HIS A 660 -27.45 -10.96 -6.89
N ARG A 661 -28.23 -12.06 -6.91
CA ARG A 661 -27.92 -13.27 -6.12
C ARG A 661 -26.56 -13.86 -6.45
N GLY A 662 -26.11 -13.75 -7.69
CA GLY A 662 -24.77 -14.18 -8.13
C GLY A 662 -23.65 -13.42 -7.43
N LEU A 663 -23.70 -12.08 -7.45
CA LEU A 663 -22.76 -11.21 -6.73
C LEU A 663 -22.77 -11.50 -5.22
N ARG A 664 -23.96 -11.68 -4.62
CA ARG A 664 -24.06 -12.02 -3.20
C ARG A 664 -23.36 -13.34 -2.86
N GLY A 665 -23.45 -14.34 -3.73
CA GLY A 665 -22.74 -15.60 -3.59
C GLY A 665 -21.22 -15.42 -3.60
N GLU A 666 -20.70 -14.67 -4.56
CA GLU A 666 -19.26 -14.36 -4.66
C GLU A 666 -18.76 -13.54 -3.46
N VAL A 667 -19.53 -12.55 -2.99
CA VAL A 667 -19.20 -11.77 -1.79
C VAL A 667 -19.10 -12.67 -0.55
N ARG A 668 -20.04 -13.60 -0.37
CA ARG A 668 -19.99 -14.58 0.73
C ARG A 668 -18.78 -15.51 0.62
N LEU A 669 -18.43 -15.96 -0.57
CA LEU A 669 -17.26 -16.82 -0.79
C LEU A 669 -15.95 -16.09 -0.48
N LEU A 670 -15.84 -14.82 -0.88
CA LEU A 670 -14.63 -14.01 -0.67
C LEU A 670 -14.41 -13.73 0.83
N PHE A 671 -15.44 -13.28 1.54
CA PHE A 671 -15.34 -12.91 2.96
C PHE A 671 -15.55 -14.08 3.93
N GLY A 672 -16.16 -15.18 3.51
CA GLY A 672 -16.31 -16.40 4.32
C GLY A 672 -14.98 -17.06 4.64
N LYS A 673 -13.95 -16.86 3.82
CA LYS A 673 -12.58 -17.36 4.05
C LYS A 673 -11.80 -16.56 5.10
N VAL A 674 -12.27 -15.37 5.50
CA VAL A 674 -11.47 -14.43 6.29
C VAL A 674 -11.54 -14.68 7.81
N GLY A 675 -12.56 -15.38 8.34
CA GLY A 675 -12.67 -15.69 9.78
C GLY A 675 -12.82 -14.46 10.69
N GLU A 676 -13.59 -14.59 11.79
CA GLU A 676 -14.02 -13.55 12.77
C GLU A 676 -14.66 -12.24 12.22
N PHE A 677 -14.51 -11.93 10.94
CA PHE A 677 -15.17 -10.85 10.17
C PHE A 677 -16.07 -11.42 9.05
N GLY A 678 -16.35 -12.72 9.07
CA GLY A 678 -17.16 -13.38 8.06
C GLY A 678 -18.60 -12.84 8.03
N LEU A 679 -19.18 -12.75 6.83
CA LEU A 679 -20.58 -12.39 6.58
C LEU A 679 -21.61 -13.42 7.10
N ASN A 680 -21.23 -14.31 8.00
CA ASN A 680 -22.13 -15.27 8.64
C ASN A 680 -22.85 -14.67 9.83
#